data_AF-A0A6G6KBM0-F1
#
_entry.id   AF-A0A6G6KBM0-F1
#
_cell.length_a   1.000
_cell.length_b   1.000
_cell.length_c   1.000
_cell.angle_alpha   90.00
_cell.angle_beta   90.00
_cell.angle_gamma   90.00
#
_symmetry.space_group_name_H-M   'P 1'
#
loop_
_entity.id
_entity.type
_entity.pdbx_description
1 polymer ?
#
loop_
_entity_poly.entity_id
_entity_poly.type
_entity_poly.pdbx_seq_one_letter_code
_entity_poly.pdbx_strand_id
1 'polypeptide(L)'
;MRLLVTGFWLVLAAITTRAPGQVTTRTDEVGQRLNGWFKAGTAAGLSAIGYENRDGDHSRINTAEWPQLKAYTPSDSEAASKVHIGPANMIRQSPLIGNCSMSAPAERGGSLPRLYTIQPQGFLFLTTQYLSNNLFVYPEHQDYDPGWNGLGGWGDLYTANLPLLVISQGSSYTDQPFVRAFLAAAGALPPDTQATLIKSRALMPALQSIFRRSNKMVQNDEDYFSGKAHPPVFDGTQIDELKFIELAHQMKDASIPPVVLLDVVSESAAVSGRDYFETPSITSEVVGTTPCSIARIFRRSSKAYEMTVSARKSGTLKKSPIKLKWVLLQGDPGKVKITPTSPDSSEANISVEWHPEMRAASGIQTHRVDIGVFAGNGSAWSAPAIISFYMLPNEMRFLDEKGRLQEICYENGNPDPGIPPSTDLRWLALARRTDTERKSLPMRLLAKGLSEEAMVRLQAIADEFAPQQEKWRTLAANPARKAEADAVEAKLKEGLRKRLEAPEIGGKYSLVEAMRTAIDTLSSAPDMFVVLQEELMGLARKSSKSSAVQDIAAARKRLLDWGVLLGQEDTGRVELIADEERLTAGDKHHLKQFHLTVLSQAVLPEFLERSVAPAFVDQRLTSPKNWRDIYLYAKDGSPIGWMRRANGRRYEFNTEGKLLPEGRGGKAVDVEYKRDPATGKLLFVPK
;
A
#
# COMPACT_ATOMS: atom_id res chain seq x y z
N MET A 1 26.48 93.05 -3.96
CA MET A 1 25.56 92.84 -5.10
C MET A 1 25.43 91.33 -5.32
N ARG A 2 24.23 90.76 -5.04
CA ARG A 2 23.65 89.44 -5.45
C ARG A 2 24.51 88.17 -5.21
N LEU A 3 24.21 87.20 -4.34
CA LEU A 3 22.97 86.51 -3.90
C LEU A 3 22.33 85.62 -4.99
N LEU A 4 22.42 84.29 -4.81
CA LEU A 4 21.60 83.18 -5.36
C LEU A 4 22.27 81.86 -4.87
N VAL A 5 21.82 81.12 -3.85
CA VAL A 5 20.57 80.36 -3.59
C VAL A 5 20.19 79.39 -4.71
N THR A 6 20.39 78.09 -4.44
CA THR A 6 19.59 76.90 -4.84
C THR A 6 20.38 75.68 -4.35
N GLY A 7 19.90 74.67 -3.62
CA GLY A 7 18.55 74.20 -3.34
C GLY A 7 18.67 72.67 -3.23
N PHE A 8 18.85 72.15 -2.02
CA PHE A 8 18.93 70.72 -1.72
C PHE A 8 17.54 70.09 -1.95
N TRP A 9 17.39 69.25 -2.96
CA TRP A 9 16.20 68.42 -3.13
C TRP A 9 16.45 67.04 -2.50
N LEU A 10 15.90 66.84 -1.30
CA LEU A 10 15.61 65.51 -0.79
C LEU A 10 14.49 64.92 -1.65
N VAL A 11 14.82 63.92 -2.47
CA VAL A 11 13.81 63.04 -3.04
C VAL A 11 13.46 62.02 -1.96
N LEU A 12 12.41 62.31 -1.17
CA LEU A 12 11.68 61.24 -0.50
C LEU A 12 11.06 60.38 -1.60
N ALA A 13 11.69 59.25 -1.91
CA ALA A 13 11.01 58.17 -2.58
C ALA A 13 9.91 57.69 -1.64
N ALA A 14 8.68 58.18 -1.87
CA ALA A 14 7.50 57.58 -1.30
C ALA A 14 7.50 56.11 -1.74
N ILE A 15 7.80 55.22 -0.80
CA ILE A 15 7.43 53.81 -0.91
C ILE A 15 5.92 53.83 -1.04
N THR A 16 5.43 53.74 -2.27
CA THR A 16 4.04 53.44 -2.55
C THR A 16 3.80 52.04 -2.01
N THR A 17 3.28 51.97 -0.79
CA THR A 17 2.71 50.77 -0.21
C THR A 17 1.58 50.34 -1.13
N ARG A 18 1.84 49.36 -2.01
CA ARG A 18 0.76 48.57 -2.63
C ARG A 18 -0.07 48.05 -1.46
N ALA A 19 -1.30 48.51 -1.31
CA ALA A 19 -2.28 47.80 -0.49
C ALA A 19 -2.31 46.37 -0.99
N PRO A 20 -1.88 45.36 -0.22
CA PRO A 20 -1.83 44.02 -0.76
C PRO A 20 -3.26 43.52 -0.82
N GLY A 21 -3.67 43.10 -2.02
CA GLY A 21 -4.95 42.44 -2.24
C GLY A 21 -5.11 41.24 -1.30
N GLN A 22 -6.37 40.92 -1.01
CA GLN A 22 -6.77 39.71 -0.28
C GLN A 22 -5.92 38.48 -0.63
N VAL A 23 -5.63 37.64 0.37
CA VAL A 23 -4.86 36.38 0.16
C VAL A 23 -5.68 35.42 -0.72
N THR A 24 -6.99 35.38 -0.48
CA THR A 24 -7.94 34.55 -1.24
C THR A 24 -9.27 35.27 -1.46
N THR A 25 -10.02 34.90 -2.51
CA THR A 25 -11.39 35.40 -2.73
C THR A 25 -12.46 34.50 -2.10
N ARG A 26 -12.06 33.43 -1.42
CA ARG A 26 -12.99 32.52 -0.73
C ARG A 26 -13.76 33.27 0.36
N THR A 27 -15.06 32.97 0.45
CA THR A 27 -15.98 33.59 1.42
C THR A 27 -16.34 32.67 2.59
N ASP A 28 -15.82 31.44 2.60
CA ASP A 28 -15.94 30.51 3.71
C ASP A 28 -15.13 30.97 4.94
N GLU A 29 -15.31 30.30 6.08
CA GLU A 29 -14.66 30.68 7.33
C GLU A 29 -13.13 30.75 7.19
N VAL A 30 -12.53 29.79 6.47
CA VAL A 30 -11.10 29.74 6.17
C VAL A 30 -10.66 31.01 5.42
N GLY A 31 -11.36 31.37 4.34
CA GLY A 31 -11.05 32.56 3.55
C GLY A 31 -11.20 33.85 4.36
N GLN A 32 -12.25 33.97 5.16
CA GLN A 32 -12.49 35.12 6.03
C GLN A 32 -11.38 35.29 7.07
N ARG A 33 -10.97 34.21 7.76
CA ARG A 33 -9.89 34.27 8.75
C ARG A 33 -8.55 34.61 8.12
N LEU A 34 -8.20 33.96 7.01
CA LEU A 34 -6.93 34.19 6.33
C LEU A 34 -6.79 35.65 5.86
N ASN A 35 -7.84 36.20 5.25
CA ASN A 35 -7.88 37.60 4.84
C ASN A 35 -7.87 38.56 6.04
N GLY A 36 -8.58 38.22 7.12
CA GLY A 36 -8.61 38.99 8.35
C GLY A 36 -7.22 39.08 9.01
N TRP A 37 -6.54 37.96 9.18
CA TRP A 37 -5.18 37.90 9.74
C TRP A 37 -4.17 38.59 8.85
N PHE A 38 -4.29 38.46 7.53
CA PHE A 38 -3.41 39.18 6.60
C PHE A 38 -3.61 40.69 6.67
N LYS A 39 -4.88 41.16 6.71
CA LYS A 39 -5.19 42.58 6.91
C LYS A 39 -4.67 43.12 8.24
N ALA A 40 -4.68 42.30 9.29
CA ALA A 40 -4.11 42.63 10.59
C ALA A 40 -2.56 42.57 10.62
N GLY A 41 -1.91 42.11 9.55
CA GLY A 41 -0.46 41.93 9.47
C GLY A 41 0.08 40.75 10.27
N THR A 42 -0.79 39.85 10.77
CA THR A 42 -0.39 38.69 11.57
C THR A 42 -0.19 37.42 10.75
N ALA A 43 -0.62 37.41 9.48
CA ALA A 43 -0.37 36.32 8.53
C ALA A 43 0.49 36.81 7.34
N ALA A 44 1.33 35.94 6.81
CA ALA A 44 2.29 36.25 5.76
C ALA A 44 1.66 36.42 4.37
N GLY A 45 0.53 35.74 4.12
CA GLY A 45 -0.04 35.61 2.78
C GLY A 45 0.81 34.70 1.88
N LEU A 46 0.55 34.75 0.57
CA LEU A 46 1.06 33.79 -0.42
C LEU A 46 2.11 34.38 -1.38
N SER A 47 2.50 35.63 -1.21
CA SER A 47 3.42 36.31 -2.15
C SER A 47 4.78 35.61 -2.37
N ALA A 48 5.22 34.81 -1.40
CA ALA A 48 6.47 34.03 -1.43
C ALA A 48 6.28 32.57 -1.90
N ILE A 49 5.04 32.14 -2.13
CA ILE A 49 4.69 30.75 -2.46
C ILE A 49 4.24 30.68 -3.92
N GLY A 50 4.83 29.76 -4.68
CA GLY A 50 4.43 29.45 -6.05
C GLY A 50 3.45 28.28 -6.13
N TYR A 51 2.79 28.15 -7.27
CA TYR A 51 1.94 27.01 -7.60
C TYR A 51 2.33 26.41 -8.96
N GLU A 52 2.32 25.08 -9.08
CA GLU A 52 2.56 24.40 -10.36
C GLU A 52 1.58 23.24 -10.53
N ASN A 53 0.85 23.26 -11.65
CA ASN A 53 0.12 22.09 -12.14
C ASN A 53 0.95 21.44 -13.25
N ARG A 54 1.06 20.11 -13.22
CA ARG A 54 1.85 19.34 -14.21
C ARG A 54 1.02 18.33 -14.99
N ASP A 55 -0.30 18.44 -15.00
CA ASP A 55 -1.18 17.52 -15.77
C ASP A 55 -1.89 18.21 -16.93
N GLY A 56 -1.30 19.29 -17.46
CA GLY A 56 -1.87 20.03 -18.58
C GLY A 56 -3.15 20.78 -18.19
N ASP A 57 -3.21 21.27 -16.96
CA ASP A 57 -4.35 21.93 -16.34
C ASP A 57 -5.58 21.04 -16.10
N HIS A 58 -5.42 19.70 -16.18
CA HIS A 58 -6.53 18.76 -16.00
C HIS A 58 -7.11 18.80 -14.58
N SER A 59 -6.25 18.80 -13.55
CA SER A 59 -6.66 18.93 -12.13
C SER A 59 -6.14 20.24 -11.51
N ARG A 60 -6.12 21.33 -12.28
CA ARG A 60 -5.67 22.63 -11.78
C ARG A 60 -6.64 23.22 -10.74
N ILE A 61 -6.12 23.81 -9.67
CA ILE A 61 -6.94 24.63 -8.77
C ILE A 61 -7.40 25.91 -9.48
N ASN A 62 -8.54 26.48 -9.07
CA ASN A 62 -8.95 27.79 -9.54
C ASN A 62 -8.00 28.88 -9.01
N THR A 63 -7.00 29.27 -9.80
CA THR A 63 -5.99 30.26 -9.37
C THR A 63 -6.57 31.66 -9.15
N ALA A 64 -7.75 31.97 -9.71
CA ALA A 64 -8.42 33.24 -9.42
C ALA A 64 -8.89 33.34 -7.95
N GLU A 65 -9.06 32.21 -7.25
CA GLU A 65 -9.34 32.20 -5.81
C GLU A 65 -8.14 32.65 -4.96
N TRP A 66 -6.95 32.78 -5.55
CA TRP A 66 -5.70 33.05 -4.83
C TRP A 66 -4.93 34.21 -5.46
N PRO A 67 -5.36 35.47 -5.30
CA PRO A 67 -4.83 36.61 -6.07
C PRO A 67 -3.33 36.89 -5.88
N GLN A 68 -2.75 36.46 -4.76
CA GLN A 68 -1.31 36.61 -4.47
C GLN A 68 -0.45 35.48 -5.07
N LEU A 69 -1.06 34.36 -5.46
CA LEU A 69 -0.37 33.15 -5.87
C LEU A 69 0.19 33.29 -7.29
N LYS A 70 1.47 32.94 -7.46
CA LYS A 70 2.11 32.94 -8.78
C LYS A 70 2.11 31.53 -9.34
N ALA A 71 1.29 31.29 -10.36
CA ALA A 71 1.34 30.06 -11.13
C ALA A 71 2.63 30.01 -11.95
N TYR A 72 3.33 28.88 -11.88
CA TYR A 72 4.52 28.61 -12.65
C TYR A 72 4.16 28.57 -14.14
N THR A 73 4.96 29.26 -14.95
CA THR A 73 4.83 29.28 -16.41
C THR A 73 6.08 28.65 -17.01
N PRO A 74 5.95 27.56 -17.79
CA PRO A 74 7.10 26.93 -18.42
C PRO A 74 7.75 27.86 -19.44
N SER A 75 9.07 27.78 -19.58
CA SER A 75 9.79 28.41 -20.69
C SER A 75 9.43 27.75 -22.03
N ASP A 76 9.67 28.44 -23.15
CA ASP A 76 9.44 27.88 -24.49
C ASP A 76 10.16 26.53 -24.71
N SER A 77 11.37 26.39 -24.15
CA SER A 77 12.12 25.13 -24.21
C SER A 77 11.47 24.01 -23.39
N GLU A 78 10.94 24.32 -22.20
CA GLU A 78 10.23 23.35 -21.36
C GLU A 78 8.87 22.97 -21.96
N ALA A 79 8.22 23.92 -22.64
CA ALA A 79 6.99 23.70 -23.39
C ALA A 79 7.24 22.78 -24.59
N ALA A 80 8.24 23.07 -25.41
CA ALA A 80 8.59 22.29 -26.59
C ALA A 80 8.98 20.84 -26.26
N SER A 81 9.71 20.63 -25.17
CA SER A 81 10.13 19.29 -24.70
C SER A 81 9.11 18.59 -23.80
N LYS A 82 7.99 19.25 -23.46
CA LYS A 82 6.94 18.75 -22.56
C LYS A 82 7.44 18.32 -21.16
N VAL A 83 8.61 18.77 -20.73
CA VAL A 83 9.17 18.44 -19.40
C VAL A 83 8.42 19.08 -18.23
N HIS A 84 7.50 20.01 -18.52
CA HIS A 84 6.58 20.61 -17.54
C HIS A 84 5.34 19.74 -17.27
N ILE A 85 5.15 18.65 -18.01
CA ILE A 85 4.04 17.71 -17.87
C ILE A 85 4.54 16.39 -17.24
N GLY A 86 3.72 15.78 -16.39
CA GLY A 86 3.99 14.52 -15.71
C GLY A 86 4.68 14.70 -14.36
N PRO A 87 5.39 13.66 -13.85
CA PRO A 87 6.03 13.73 -12.54
C PRO A 87 6.95 14.94 -12.44
N ALA A 88 6.97 15.59 -11.28
CA ALA A 88 7.98 16.60 -10.96
C ALA A 88 9.38 16.01 -11.22
N ASN A 89 10.16 16.71 -12.04
CA ASN A 89 11.48 16.26 -12.49
C ASN A 89 12.57 17.31 -12.23
N MET A 90 12.20 18.43 -11.60
CA MET A 90 13.11 19.51 -11.24
C MET A 90 12.67 20.19 -9.95
N ILE A 91 13.64 20.74 -9.21
CA ILE A 91 13.38 21.46 -7.97
C ILE A 91 13.26 22.95 -8.27
N ARG A 92 12.15 23.57 -7.87
CA ARG A 92 11.97 25.02 -8.03
C ARG A 92 12.75 25.77 -6.96
N GLN A 93 13.37 26.88 -7.36
CA GLN A 93 14.22 27.69 -6.47
C GLN A 93 13.41 28.40 -5.39
N SER A 94 12.17 28.77 -5.70
CA SER A 94 11.23 29.37 -4.75
C SER A 94 10.33 28.30 -4.13
N PRO A 95 9.82 28.53 -2.90
CA PRO A 95 8.84 27.65 -2.29
C PRO A 95 7.65 27.40 -3.21
N LEU A 96 7.22 26.15 -3.33
CA LEU A 96 6.21 25.77 -4.30
C LEU A 96 5.35 24.62 -3.78
N ILE A 97 4.04 24.75 -3.97
CA ILE A 97 3.08 23.67 -3.77
C ILE A 97 2.51 23.33 -5.14
N GLY A 98 2.55 22.06 -5.55
CA GLY A 98 2.08 21.66 -6.86
C GLY A 98 1.25 20.39 -6.85
N ASN A 99 0.68 20.06 -8.01
CA ASN A 99 -0.05 18.82 -8.20
C ASN A 99 0.04 18.27 -9.62
N CYS A 100 -0.22 16.97 -9.75
CA CYS A 100 -0.33 16.26 -11.01
C CYS A 100 -1.18 15.01 -10.84
N SER A 101 -2.25 14.90 -11.62
CA SER A 101 -3.17 13.76 -11.58
C SER A 101 -2.95 12.74 -12.71
N MET A 102 -1.82 12.81 -13.41
CA MET A 102 -1.46 11.78 -14.38
C MET A 102 -1.14 10.46 -13.68
N SER A 103 -1.49 9.36 -14.32
CA SER A 103 -1.21 8.01 -13.82
C SER A 103 -1.17 7.02 -14.99
N ALA A 104 -0.64 5.83 -14.73
CA ALA A 104 -0.87 4.66 -15.55
C ALA A 104 -1.71 3.65 -14.76
N PRO A 105 -2.35 2.66 -15.41
CA PRO A 105 -2.95 1.53 -14.71
C PRO A 105 -1.95 0.88 -13.74
N ALA A 106 -2.45 0.34 -12.63
CA ALA A 106 -1.61 -0.24 -11.59
C ALA A 106 -0.69 -1.36 -12.11
N GLU A 107 -1.10 -2.14 -13.10
CA GLU A 107 -0.24 -3.17 -13.71
C GLU A 107 0.74 -2.64 -14.76
N ARG A 108 0.62 -1.36 -15.15
CA ARG A 108 1.39 -0.70 -16.23
C ARG A 108 2.13 0.56 -15.80
N GLY A 109 2.51 0.63 -14.53
CA GLY A 109 3.36 1.70 -13.99
C GLY A 109 2.83 2.34 -12.72
N GLY A 110 1.50 2.33 -12.56
CA GLY A 110 0.78 2.92 -11.43
C GLY A 110 0.80 4.44 -11.42
N SER A 111 0.50 4.99 -10.26
CA SER A 111 0.55 6.42 -9.98
C SER A 111 1.97 6.98 -9.93
N LEU A 112 2.07 8.31 -9.97
CA LEU A 112 3.35 9.01 -9.93
C LEU A 112 4.12 8.78 -8.62
N PRO A 113 3.50 8.74 -7.42
CA PRO A 113 4.20 8.36 -6.20
C PRO A 113 4.93 7.01 -6.34
N ARG A 114 4.29 6.03 -6.99
CA ARG A 114 4.90 4.71 -7.22
C ARG A 114 6.11 4.79 -8.14
N LEU A 115 6.15 5.70 -9.12
CA LEU A 115 7.33 5.90 -9.96
C LEU A 115 8.56 6.37 -9.17
N TYR A 116 8.36 7.15 -8.10
CA TYR A 116 9.47 7.58 -7.24
C TYR A 116 9.87 6.50 -6.23
N THR A 117 8.92 5.72 -5.73
CA THR A 117 9.17 4.81 -4.60
C THR A 117 9.73 3.45 -5.00
N ILE A 118 9.91 3.18 -6.28
CA ILE A 118 10.48 1.90 -6.77
C ILE A 118 11.99 1.96 -7.07
N GLN A 119 12.63 3.12 -6.93
CA GLN A 119 14.07 3.28 -7.22
C GLN A 119 14.75 4.36 -6.36
N PRO A 120 16.06 4.23 -6.05
CA PRO A 120 16.75 5.14 -5.13
C PRO A 120 16.75 6.61 -5.56
N GLN A 121 16.80 6.88 -6.87
CA GLN A 121 16.83 8.24 -7.42
C GLN A 121 15.54 9.01 -7.13
N GLY A 122 14.39 8.31 -7.08
CA GLY A 122 13.11 8.92 -6.74
C GLY A 122 13.07 9.41 -5.29
N PHE A 123 13.61 8.63 -4.34
CA PHE A 123 13.76 9.06 -2.94
C PHE A 123 14.66 10.29 -2.80
N LEU A 124 15.80 10.29 -3.49
CA LEU A 124 16.73 11.42 -3.48
C LEU A 124 16.06 12.68 -4.04
N PHE A 125 15.34 12.56 -5.15
CA PHE A 125 14.58 13.66 -5.73
C PHE A 125 13.54 14.21 -4.75
N LEU A 126 12.68 13.34 -4.19
CA LEU A 126 11.63 13.74 -3.27
C LEU A 126 12.18 14.37 -1.97
N THR A 127 13.31 13.88 -1.46
CA THR A 127 13.96 14.46 -0.28
C THR A 127 14.51 15.85 -0.58
N THR A 128 15.14 16.01 -1.75
CA THR A 128 15.66 17.30 -2.20
C THR A 128 14.52 18.29 -2.42
N GLN A 129 13.40 17.84 -2.99
CA GLN A 129 12.17 18.62 -3.16
C GLN A 129 11.65 19.12 -1.80
N TYR A 130 11.42 18.19 -0.88
CA TYR A 130 10.90 18.45 0.46
C TYR A 130 11.78 19.43 1.26
N LEU A 131 13.10 19.20 1.25
CA LEU A 131 14.10 20.06 1.90
C LEU A 131 14.52 21.26 1.03
N SER A 132 13.82 21.55 -0.06
CA SER A 132 13.95 22.80 -0.83
C SER A 132 12.64 23.58 -0.84
N ASN A 133 11.76 23.34 0.15
CA ASN A 133 10.45 23.95 0.28
C ASN A 133 9.51 23.71 -0.92
N ASN A 134 9.65 22.57 -1.60
CA ASN A 134 8.73 22.15 -2.65
C ASN A 134 7.89 20.97 -2.14
N LEU A 135 6.60 20.95 -2.41
CA LEU A 135 5.71 19.83 -2.07
C LEU A 135 4.73 19.59 -3.20
N PHE A 136 4.57 18.32 -3.59
CA PHE A 136 3.58 17.94 -4.60
C PHE A 136 2.53 16.99 -4.02
N VAL A 137 1.30 17.17 -4.50
CA VAL A 137 0.17 16.29 -4.24
C VAL A 137 -0.10 15.44 -5.49
N TYR A 138 -0.27 14.14 -5.29
CA TYR A 138 -0.58 13.19 -6.36
C TYR A 138 -1.73 12.26 -5.92
N PRO A 139 -2.71 11.96 -6.78
CA PRO A 139 -3.65 10.89 -6.51
C PRO A 139 -2.99 9.50 -6.52
N GLU A 140 -3.53 8.58 -5.71
CA GLU A 140 -3.01 7.21 -5.63
C GLU A 140 -3.33 6.35 -6.86
N HIS A 141 -4.46 6.63 -7.52
CA HIS A 141 -4.97 5.92 -8.69
C HIS A 141 -4.71 4.40 -8.70
N GLN A 142 -5.54 3.64 -7.99
CA GLN A 142 -5.57 2.16 -7.92
C GLN A 142 -4.43 1.47 -7.15
N ASP A 143 -3.41 2.20 -6.70
CA ASP A 143 -2.27 1.66 -5.96
C ASP A 143 -2.55 1.44 -4.47
N TYR A 144 -3.67 1.93 -3.96
CA TYR A 144 -4.09 1.80 -2.56
C TYR A 144 -5.61 1.71 -2.44
N ASP A 145 -6.16 0.61 -2.96
CA ASP A 145 -7.61 0.33 -2.96
C ASP A 145 -7.91 -1.05 -2.35
N PRO A 146 -9.15 -1.29 -1.87
CA PRO A 146 -9.58 -2.63 -1.48
C PRO A 146 -9.41 -3.63 -2.64
N GLY A 147 -9.38 -4.92 -2.36
CA GLY A 147 -9.26 -5.96 -3.41
C GLY A 147 -7.82 -6.35 -3.73
N TRP A 148 -7.66 -7.17 -4.77
CA TRP A 148 -6.38 -7.78 -5.12
C TRP A 148 -6.29 -8.17 -6.59
N ASN A 149 -5.09 -8.07 -7.18
CA ASN A 149 -4.82 -8.45 -8.57
C ASN A 149 -5.82 -7.85 -9.59
N GLY A 150 -6.30 -6.63 -9.33
CA GLY A 150 -7.25 -5.92 -10.19
C GLY A 150 -8.72 -6.33 -10.01
N LEU A 151 -9.02 -7.29 -9.12
CA LEU A 151 -10.41 -7.63 -8.76
C LEU A 151 -10.81 -6.84 -7.52
N GLY A 152 -11.70 -5.86 -7.71
CA GLY A 152 -12.10 -4.92 -6.67
C GLY A 152 -11.06 -3.84 -6.36
N GLY A 153 -9.82 -3.99 -6.84
CA GLY A 153 -8.67 -3.09 -6.71
C GLY A 153 -7.38 -3.90 -6.54
N TRP A 154 -6.32 -3.31 -5.99
CA TRP A 154 -4.98 -3.92 -5.95
C TRP A 154 -4.36 -4.08 -4.56
N GLY A 155 -5.02 -3.62 -3.50
CA GLY A 155 -4.39 -3.52 -2.18
C GLY A 155 -3.39 -2.37 -2.15
N ASP A 156 -2.40 -2.47 -1.26
CA ASP A 156 -1.29 -1.53 -1.13
C ASP A 156 -0.09 -1.94 -2.00
N LEU A 157 0.12 -1.19 -3.09
CA LEU A 157 1.24 -1.38 -4.02
C LEU A 157 2.43 -0.46 -3.70
N TYR A 158 2.37 0.36 -2.65
CA TYR A 158 3.48 1.23 -2.28
C TYR A 158 4.56 0.48 -1.50
N THR A 159 5.79 0.52 -2.02
CA THR A 159 6.99 -0.02 -1.37
C THR A 159 7.42 0.77 -0.13
N ALA A 160 6.97 2.01 0.02
CA ALA A 160 7.33 2.89 1.12
C ALA A 160 6.24 3.91 1.43
N ASN A 161 6.14 4.28 2.71
CA ASN A 161 5.38 5.43 3.18
C ASN A 161 6.32 6.64 3.31
N LEU A 162 5.92 7.80 2.81
CA LEU A 162 6.79 8.97 2.67
C LEU A 162 6.17 10.23 3.29
N PRO A 163 6.95 11.06 4.02
CA PRO A 163 6.55 12.41 4.41
C PRO A 163 6.80 13.46 3.30
N LEU A 164 7.37 13.05 2.16
CA LEU A 164 8.02 13.94 1.17
C LEU A 164 7.08 14.48 0.09
N LEU A 165 5.88 13.89 0.00
CA LEU A 165 4.79 14.26 -0.88
C LEU A 165 3.46 13.99 -0.15
N VAL A 166 2.34 14.37 -0.75
CA VAL A 166 1.02 13.98 -0.27
C VAL A 166 0.38 13.10 -1.32
N ILE A 167 -0.05 11.90 -0.92
CA ILE A 167 -0.84 11.02 -1.78
C ILE A 167 -2.31 11.18 -1.38
N SER A 168 -3.18 11.58 -2.30
CA SER A 168 -4.62 11.66 -2.06
C SER A 168 -5.32 10.37 -2.49
N GLN A 169 -6.26 9.87 -1.69
CA GLN A 169 -7.12 8.75 -2.07
C GLN A 169 -7.98 9.12 -3.29
N GLY A 170 -7.94 8.29 -4.33
CA GLY A 170 -8.71 8.46 -5.56
C GLY A 170 -7.86 8.87 -6.77
N SER A 171 -8.50 9.59 -7.70
CA SER A 171 -7.95 9.93 -9.02
C SER A 171 -7.96 11.45 -9.26
N SER A 172 -8.08 11.92 -10.50
CA SER A 172 -8.13 13.36 -10.80
C SER A 172 -9.13 14.12 -9.92
N TYR A 173 -8.79 15.37 -9.60
CA TYR A 173 -9.51 16.28 -8.70
C TYR A 173 -9.41 15.97 -7.20
N THR A 174 -9.03 14.76 -6.77
CA THR A 174 -8.90 14.45 -5.33
C THR A 174 -7.67 15.08 -4.67
N ASP A 175 -6.72 15.55 -5.47
CA ASP A 175 -5.53 16.28 -5.06
C ASP A 175 -5.82 17.75 -4.70
N GLN A 176 -6.83 18.37 -5.32
CA GLN A 176 -7.14 19.80 -5.14
C GLN A 176 -7.44 20.22 -3.69
N PRO A 177 -8.23 19.46 -2.89
CA PRO A 177 -8.48 19.82 -1.50
C PRO A 177 -7.20 19.94 -0.68
N PHE A 178 -6.22 19.06 -0.91
CA PHE A 178 -4.93 19.11 -0.23
C PHE A 178 -4.11 20.32 -0.69
N VAL A 179 -4.05 20.60 -2.00
CA VAL A 179 -3.34 21.78 -2.51
C VAL A 179 -3.91 23.06 -1.87
N ARG A 180 -5.25 23.20 -1.85
CA ARG A 180 -5.93 24.36 -1.23
C ARG A 180 -5.61 24.48 0.25
N ALA A 181 -5.66 23.38 1.00
CA ALA A 181 -5.38 23.37 2.43
C ALA A 181 -3.92 23.74 2.76
N PHE A 182 -2.94 23.19 2.00
CA PHE A 182 -1.53 23.53 2.17
C PHE A 182 -1.22 24.98 1.78
N LEU A 183 -1.87 25.53 0.74
CA LEU A 183 -1.76 26.95 0.40
C LEU A 183 -2.35 27.83 1.51
N ALA A 184 -3.55 27.51 2.00
CA ALA A 184 -4.19 28.26 3.09
C ALA A 184 -3.29 28.29 4.34
N ALA A 185 -2.74 27.14 4.74
CA ALA A 185 -1.87 27.03 5.91
C ALA A 185 -0.53 27.75 5.70
N ALA A 186 0.09 27.62 4.52
CA ALA A 186 1.31 28.36 4.20
C ALA A 186 1.08 29.88 4.29
N GLY A 187 -0.06 30.37 3.81
CA GLY A 187 -0.44 31.78 3.89
C GLY A 187 -0.80 32.26 5.30
N ALA A 188 -1.28 31.37 6.16
CA ALA A 188 -1.70 31.69 7.53
C ALA A 188 -0.54 31.85 8.51
N LEU A 189 0.64 31.29 8.21
CA LEU A 189 1.85 31.43 9.03
C LEU A 189 2.16 32.90 9.34
N PRO A 190 2.63 33.23 10.56
CA PRO A 190 3.13 34.57 10.84
C PRO A 190 4.27 34.95 9.89
N PRO A 191 4.38 36.23 9.47
CA PRO A 191 5.39 36.67 8.49
C PRO A 191 6.83 36.23 8.81
N ASP A 192 7.28 36.50 10.05
CA ASP A 192 8.64 36.15 10.48
C ASP A 192 8.87 34.64 10.54
N THR A 193 7.83 33.89 10.94
CA THR A 193 7.88 32.43 10.99
C THR A 193 7.95 31.84 9.59
N GLN A 194 7.12 32.30 8.64
CA GLN A 194 7.16 31.85 7.24
C GLN A 194 8.54 32.14 6.63
N ALA A 195 9.07 33.34 6.81
CA ALA A 195 10.39 33.72 6.31
C ALA A 195 11.51 32.84 6.89
N THR A 196 11.46 32.57 8.21
CA THR A 196 12.42 31.71 8.91
C THR A 196 12.37 30.27 8.40
N LEU A 197 11.16 29.72 8.23
CA LEU A 197 10.95 28.38 7.70
C LEU A 197 11.46 28.25 6.25
N ILE A 198 11.18 29.24 5.40
CA ILE A 198 11.66 29.27 4.01
C ILE A 198 13.20 29.30 3.98
N LYS A 199 13.81 30.26 4.68
CA LYS A 199 15.26 30.44 4.72
C LYS A 199 15.98 29.18 5.23
N SER A 200 15.39 28.52 6.21
CA SER A 200 15.97 27.34 6.86
C SER A 200 15.57 26.02 6.19
N ARG A 201 14.84 26.07 5.06
CA ARG A 201 14.38 24.88 4.32
C ARG A 201 13.53 23.92 5.16
N ALA A 202 12.71 24.48 6.05
CA ALA A 202 11.88 23.75 6.99
C ALA A 202 10.37 23.99 6.78
N LEU A 203 9.97 24.73 5.73
CA LEU A 203 8.56 25.04 5.48
C LEU A 203 7.72 23.77 5.28
N MET A 204 8.11 22.90 4.36
CA MET A 204 7.34 21.68 4.08
C MET A 204 7.36 20.69 5.25
N PRO A 205 8.49 20.48 5.96
CA PRO A 205 8.47 19.73 7.21
C PRO A 205 7.53 20.26 8.28
N ALA A 206 7.48 21.58 8.48
CA ALA A 206 6.58 22.19 9.44
C ALA A 206 5.11 21.99 9.02
N LEU A 207 4.77 22.27 7.75
CA LEU A 207 3.42 22.10 7.23
C LEU A 207 2.97 20.63 7.28
N GLN A 208 3.82 19.67 6.94
CA GLN A 208 3.49 18.23 7.06
C GLN A 208 3.20 17.83 8.51
N SER A 209 3.95 18.35 9.49
CA SER A 209 3.70 18.08 10.91
C SER A 209 2.28 18.51 11.30
N ILE A 210 1.95 19.79 11.08
CA ILE A 210 0.67 20.33 11.52
C ILE A 210 -0.50 19.83 10.66
N PHE A 211 -0.30 19.53 9.38
CA PHE A 211 -1.30 18.89 8.53
C PHE A 211 -1.76 17.56 9.14
N ARG A 212 -0.80 16.69 9.47
CA ARG A 212 -1.08 15.36 10.04
C ARG A 212 -1.80 15.45 11.39
N ARG A 213 -1.45 16.45 12.22
CA ARG A 213 -2.10 16.75 13.50
C ARG A 213 -3.49 17.35 13.37
N SER A 214 -3.72 18.08 12.27
CA SER A 214 -4.98 18.78 12.05
C SER A 214 -6.10 17.84 11.63
N ASN A 215 -5.80 16.73 10.94
CA ASN A 215 -6.82 15.83 10.39
C ASN A 215 -7.88 15.43 11.42
N LYS A 216 -9.14 15.37 10.98
CA LYS A 216 -10.33 15.07 11.80
C LYS A 216 -10.21 13.74 12.54
N MET A 217 -9.50 12.78 12.00
CA MET A 217 -9.28 11.51 12.68
C MET A 217 -8.29 11.62 13.86
N VAL A 218 -7.47 12.66 13.95
CA VAL A 218 -6.48 12.84 15.03
C VAL A 218 -7.08 13.67 16.16
N GLN A 219 -7.51 12.98 17.21
CA GLN A 219 -8.27 13.55 18.33
C GLN A 219 -7.40 13.79 19.56
N ASN A 220 -6.30 13.05 19.71
CA ASN A 220 -5.36 13.15 20.83
C ASN A 220 -3.91 12.96 20.36
N ASP A 221 -2.95 13.10 21.28
CA ASP A 221 -1.53 12.97 20.98
C ASP A 221 -1.16 11.53 20.61
N GLU A 222 -1.81 10.52 21.21
CA GLU A 222 -1.59 9.11 20.90
C GLU A 222 -1.95 8.77 19.44
N ASP A 223 -3.04 9.34 18.92
CA ASP A 223 -3.43 9.22 17.51
C ASP A 223 -2.32 9.73 16.59
N TYR A 224 -1.64 10.82 16.96
CA TYR A 224 -0.49 11.34 16.20
C TYR A 224 0.66 10.34 16.18
N PHE A 225 0.90 9.60 17.25
CA PHE A 225 1.94 8.56 17.28
C PHE A 225 1.41 7.18 16.87
N SER A 226 0.61 7.13 15.80
CA SER A 226 0.07 5.89 15.26
C SER A 226 -0.05 5.96 13.73
N GLY A 227 -0.28 4.81 13.07
CA GLY A 227 -0.56 4.77 11.64
C GLY A 227 -1.79 5.60 11.21
N LYS A 228 -2.67 5.98 12.13
CA LYS A 228 -3.86 6.80 11.87
C LYS A 228 -3.52 8.20 11.36
N ALA A 229 -2.53 8.87 11.96
CA ALA A 229 -2.05 10.18 11.50
C ALA A 229 -1.02 10.08 10.36
N HIS A 230 -0.52 8.86 10.11
CA HIS A 230 0.56 8.59 9.20
C HIS A 230 0.26 7.55 8.12
N PRO A 231 -0.91 7.59 7.45
CA PRO A 231 -1.16 6.69 6.35
C PRO A 231 -0.27 7.04 5.14
N PRO A 232 0.03 6.07 4.26
CA PRO A 232 0.69 6.35 2.98
C PRO A 232 -0.19 7.21 2.06
N VAL A 233 -1.52 7.04 2.16
CA VAL A 233 -2.53 7.72 1.35
C VAL A 233 -3.55 8.41 2.26
N PHE A 234 -3.83 9.67 1.99
CA PHE A 234 -4.74 10.49 2.77
C PHE A 234 -6.12 10.60 2.11
N ASP A 235 -7.16 10.38 2.92
CA ASP A 235 -8.54 10.67 2.54
C ASP A 235 -8.83 12.17 2.69
N GLY A 236 -9.23 12.82 1.60
CA GLY A 236 -9.55 14.25 1.57
C GLY A 236 -10.73 14.64 2.47
N THR A 237 -11.61 13.70 2.82
CA THR A 237 -12.73 13.97 3.74
C THR A 237 -12.24 14.23 5.18
N GLN A 238 -11.03 13.77 5.52
CA GLN A 238 -10.42 13.91 6.84
C GLN A 238 -9.71 15.25 7.05
N ILE A 239 -9.58 16.08 6.00
CA ILE A 239 -8.96 17.40 6.12
C ILE A 239 -9.83 18.28 7.03
N ASP A 240 -9.22 18.77 8.11
CA ASP A 240 -9.74 19.88 8.92
C ASP A 240 -8.95 21.14 8.56
N GLU A 241 -9.38 21.82 7.50
CA GLU A 241 -8.66 22.97 6.94
C GLU A 241 -8.63 24.13 7.96
N LEU A 242 -9.68 24.30 8.76
CA LEU A 242 -9.74 25.36 9.78
C LEU A 242 -8.70 25.11 10.87
N LYS A 243 -8.67 23.90 11.46
CA LYS A 243 -7.66 23.53 12.46
C LYS A 243 -6.24 23.63 11.89
N PHE A 244 -6.05 23.30 10.61
CA PHE A 244 -4.75 23.40 9.95
C PHE A 244 -4.25 24.85 9.85
N ILE A 245 -5.10 25.79 9.39
CA ILE A 245 -4.71 27.20 9.31
C ILE A 245 -4.51 27.83 10.69
N GLU A 246 -5.27 27.40 11.71
CA GLU A 246 -5.14 27.88 13.08
C GLU A 246 -3.80 27.45 13.69
N LEU A 247 -3.41 26.18 13.53
CA LEU A 247 -2.11 25.68 13.97
C LEU A 247 -0.96 26.39 13.25
N ALA A 248 -1.11 26.67 11.96
CA ALA A 248 -0.13 27.46 11.21
C ALA A 248 -0.02 28.89 11.76
N HIS A 249 -1.15 29.56 11.97
CA HIS A 249 -1.18 30.93 12.45
C HIS A 249 -0.62 31.10 13.88
N GLN A 250 -0.80 30.09 14.73
CA GLN A 250 -0.28 30.08 16.09
C GLN A 250 1.20 29.69 16.19
N MET A 251 1.82 29.27 15.08
CA MET A 251 3.22 28.85 15.05
C MET A 251 4.14 30.04 15.27
N LYS A 252 4.87 30.02 16.40
CA LYS A 252 5.88 31.00 16.79
C LYS A 252 7.21 30.28 16.96
N ASP A 253 8.30 31.01 17.16
CA ASP A 253 9.66 30.47 17.24
C ASP A 253 9.83 29.19 18.08
N ALA A 254 9.23 29.14 19.29
CA ALA A 254 9.34 27.97 20.18
C ALA A 254 8.47 26.78 19.73
N SER A 255 7.39 27.03 18.98
CA SER A 255 6.49 25.99 18.47
C SER A 255 6.79 25.56 17.03
N ILE A 256 7.86 26.08 16.41
CA ILE A 256 8.38 25.54 15.14
C ILE A 256 8.81 24.09 15.37
N PRO A 257 8.19 23.11 14.67
CA PRO A 257 8.55 21.72 14.81
C PRO A 257 10.03 21.46 14.48
N PRO A 258 10.71 20.56 15.20
CA PRO A 258 12.03 20.07 14.78
C PRO A 258 11.97 19.36 13.42
N VAL A 259 13.14 19.14 12.81
CA VAL A 259 13.28 18.27 11.63
C VAL A 259 14.01 17.00 12.05
N VAL A 260 13.45 15.84 11.69
CA VAL A 260 14.09 14.53 11.91
C VAL A 260 14.91 14.16 10.70
N LEU A 261 16.17 13.78 10.94
CA LEU A 261 17.12 13.34 9.94
C LEU A 261 17.78 12.04 10.39
N LEU A 262 17.67 11.01 9.56
CA LEU A 262 18.14 9.66 9.81
C LEU A 262 19.43 9.35 9.04
N ASP A 263 20.25 8.49 9.62
CA ASP A 263 21.36 7.82 8.95
C ASP A 263 21.31 6.32 9.27
N VAL A 264 21.53 5.47 8.26
CA VAL A 264 21.75 4.03 8.50
C VAL A 264 23.19 3.86 8.98
N VAL A 265 23.36 3.39 10.21
CA VAL A 265 24.69 3.14 10.81
C VAL A 265 25.22 1.79 10.34
N SER A 266 24.36 0.77 10.38
CA SER A 266 24.66 -0.57 9.92
C SER A 266 23.37 -1.29 9.55
N GLU A 267 23.48 -2.27 8.66
CA GLU A 267 22.39 -3.19 8.38
C GLU A 267 22.95 -4.57 8.05
N SER A 268 22.17 -5.60 8.37
CA SER A 268 22.49 -6.98 8.05
C SER A 268 22.68 -7.14 6.53
N ALA A 269 23.72 -7.87 6.11
CA ALA A 269 24.01 -8.14 4.71
C ALA A 269 23.20 -9.33 4.17
N ALA A 270 22.90 -9.30 2.88
CA ALA A 270 22.35 -10.43 2.14
C ALA A 270 23.16 -10.67 0.86
N VAL A 271 23.35 -11.94 0.52
CA VAL A 271 24.16 -12.38 -0.63
C VAL A 271 23.23 -12.88 -1.73
N SER A 272 23.32 -12.25 -2.91
CA SER A 272 22.59 -12.69 -4.11
C SER A 272 22.97 -14.13 -4.48
N GLY A 273 21.98 -14.93 -4.85
CA GLY A 273 22.15 -16.35 -5.16
C GLY A 273 22.23 -17.28 -3.95
N ARG A 274 22.29 -16.74 -2.73
CA ARG A 274 22.24 -17.48 -1.46
C ARG A 274 21.01 -17.12 -0.64
N ASP A 275 20.88 -15.83 -0.32
CA ASP A 275 19.84 -15.34 0.59
C ASP A 275 18.61 -14.87 -0.20
N TYR A 276 18.79 -14.40 -1.43
CA TYR A 276 17.71 -14.04 -2.36
C TYR A 276 18.13 -14.33 -3.81
N PHE A 277 17.15 -14.37 -4.72
CA PHE A 277 17.36 -14.79 -6.11
C PHE A 277 16.84 -13.75 -7.09
N GLU A 278 17.72 -13.10 -7.85
CA GLU A 278 17.34 -12.11 -8.86
C GLU A 278 18.34 -12.10 -10.01
N THR A 279 18.02 -11.37 -11.09
CA THR A 279 18.98 -11.09 -12.16
C THR A 279 20.22 -10.35 -11.61
N PRO A 280 21.40 -10.45 -12.27
CA PRO A 280 22.64 -9.89 -11.74
C PRO A 280 22.63 -8.36 -11.62
N SER A 281 21.69 -7.68 -12.30
CA SER A 281 21.45 -6.24 -12.18
C SER A 281 20.85 -5.83 -10.82
N ILE A 282 20.24 -6.76 -10.09
CA ILE A 282 19.66 -6.52 -8.77
C ILE A 282 20.61 -7.10 -7.72
N THR A 283 21.37 -6.21 -7.09
CA THR A 283 22.43 -6.57 -6.14
C THR A 283 22.12 -6.16 -4.70
N SER A 284 20.96 -5.54 -4.46
CA SER A 284 20.60 -4.98 -3.16
C SER A 284 19.09 -5.01 -2.91
N GLU A 285 18.73 -4.99 -1.63
CA GLU A 285 17.38 -4.82 -1.12
C GLU A 285 17.02 -3.34 -0.88
N VAL A 286 17.97 -2.43 -1.08
CA VAL A 286 17.79 -0.99 -0.93
C VAL A 286 16.91 -0.45 -2.04
N VAL A 287 15.73 0.04 -1.67
CA VAL A 287 14.85 0.81 -2.57
C VAL A 287 15.15 2.30 -2.47
N GLY A 288 15.47 2.78 -1.26
CA GLY A 288 15.86 4.15 -1.01
C GLY A 288 16.49 4.33 0.36
N THR A 289 17.48 5.21 0.47
CA THR A 289 18.09 5.63 1.74
C THR A 289 18.33 7.14 1.69
N THR A 290 17.57 7.88 2.49
CA THR A 290 17.65 9.34 2.60
C THR A 290 17.43 9.77 4.05
N PRO A 291 17.81 11.00 4.43
CA PRO A 291 17.60 11.48 5.79
C PRO A 291 16.15 11.48 6.27
N CYS A 292 15.17 11.58 5.37
CA CYS A 292 13.76 11.65 5.74
C CYS A 292 12.98 10.37 5.46
N SER A 293 13.55 9.43 4.68
CA SER A 293 12.95 8.13 4.42
C SER A 293 13.96 7.05 4.05
N ILE A 294 13.78 5.87 4.63
CA ILE A 294 14.56 4.65 4.39
C ILE A 294 13.58 3.56 3.95
N ALA A 295 13.87 2.86 2.85
CA ALA A 295 13.01 1.79 2.34
C ALA A 295 13.81 0.56 1.90
N ARG A 296 13.32 -0.62 2.27
CA ARG A 296 13.91 -1.94 1.94
C ARG A 296 12.86 -2.88 1.38
N ILE A 297 13.24 -3.70 0.40
CA ILE A 297 12.48 -4.89 0.02
C ILE A 297 13.03 -6.05 0.83
N PHE A 298 12.19 -6.67 1.66
CA PHE A 298 12.58 -7.81 2.46
C PHE A 298 12.37 -9.09 1.65
N ARG A 299 13.41 -9.51 0.91
CA ARG A 299 13.42 -10.71 0.05
C ARG A 299 14.44 -11.76 0.47
N ARG A 300 15.42 -11.41 1.32
CA ARG A 300 16.38 -12.36 1.89
C ARG A 300 15.68 -13.46 2.69
N SER A 301 16.25 -14.65 2.76
CA SER A 301 15.70 -15.82 3.45
C SER A 301 15.84 -15.77 4.98
N SER A 302 16.57 -14.80 5.55
CA SER A 302 16.66 -14.67 7.01
C SER A 302 15.29 -14.40 7.65
N LYS A 303 15.13 -14.88 8.89
CA LYS A 303 13.91 -14.66 9.68
C LYS A 303 13.61 -13.18 9.88
N ALA A 304 14.65 -12.39 10.15
CA ALA A 304 14.56 -10.97 10.44
C ALA A 304 15.54 -10.14 9.61
N TYR A 305 15.18 -8.87 9.42
CA TYR A 305 16.03 -7.80 8.94
C TYR A 305 16.50 -6.99 10.15
N GLU A 306 17.81 -6.88 10.32
CA GLU A 306 18.44 -6.11 11.39
C GLU A 306 19.08 -4.85 10.84
N MET A 307 18.83 -3.72 11.50
CA MET A 307 19.38 -2.39 11.13
C MET A 307 19.60 -1.53 12.38
N THR A 308 20.72 -0.81 12.43
CA THR A 308 20.94 0.28 13.39
C THR A 308 20.77 1.61 12.68
N VAL A 309 19.90 2.46 13.20
CA VAL A 309 19.60 3.78 12.63
C VAL A 309 19.88 4.86 13.65
N SER A 310 20.57 5.92 13.21
CA SER A 310 20.81 7.12 14.01
C SER A 310 19.87 8.24 13.58
N ALA A 311 19.35 8.99 14.56
CA ALA A 311 18.63 10.23 14.39
C ALA A 311 19.41 11.44 14.94
N ARG A 312 20.73 11.32 15.18
CA ARG A 312 21.58 12.35 15.81
C ARG A 312 21.63 13.68 15.04
N LYS A 313 21.38 13.66 13.72
CA LYS A 313 21.33 14.88 12.89
C LYS A 313 20.00 15.63 13.01
N SER A 314 19.03 15.09 13.74
CA SER A 314 17.75 15.75 14.00
C SER A 314 17.94 16.97 14.90
N GLY A 315 17.12 18.01 14.73
CA GLY A 315 17.24 19.20 15.56
C GLY A 315 16.21 20.27 15.30
N THR A 316 16.20 21.28 16.17
CA THR A 316 15.45 22.52 15.95
C THR A 316 16.29 23.51 15.14
N LEU A 317 15.62 24.51 14.54
CA LEU A 317 16.32 25.58 13.81
C LEU A 317 17.28 26.38 14.70
N LYS A 318 17.03 26.42 16.02
CA LYS A 318 17.85 27.11 17.02
C LYS A 318 18.72 26.16 17.86
N LYS A 319 18.87 24.89 17.45
CA LYS A 319 19.67 23.85 18.13
C LYS A 319 19.31 23.64 19.62
N SER A 320 18.04 23.78 19.95
CA SER A 320 17.50 23.46 21.28
C SER A 320 17.48 21.94 21.52
N PRO A 321 17.51 21.48 22.78
CA PRO A 321 17.34 20.05 23.10
C PRO A 321 16.04 19.49 22.51
N ILE A 322 16.10 18.23 22.04
CA ILE A 322 14.96 17.52 21.48
C ILE A 322 14.74 16.20 22.22
N LYS A 323 13.48 15.73 22.24
CA LYS A 323 13.11 14.38 22.63
C LYS A 323 12.84 13.56 21.37
N LEU A 324 13.44 12.39 21.27
CA LEU A 324 13.20 11.47 20.16
C LEU A 324 12.19 10.39 20.55
N LYS A 325 11.36 9.99 19.59
CA LYS A 325 10.37 8.91 19.75
C LYS A 325 10.36 8.05 18.49
N TRP A 326 10.50 6.74 18.69
CA TRP A 326 10.44 5.72 17.63
C TRP A 326 9.16 4.92 17.81
N VAL A 327 8.40 4.73 16.73
CA VAL A 327 7.03 4.21 16.81
C VAL A 327 6.76 3.27 15.64
N LEU A 328 6.20 2.09 15.91
CA LEU A 328 5.60 1.25 14.87
C LEU A 328 4.29 1.89 14.39
N LEU A 329 4.25 2.33 13.13
CA LEU A 329 3.06 2.93 12.52
C LEU A 329 2.18 1.88 11.85
N GLN A 330 2.80 0.88 11.23
CA GLN A 330 2.13 -0.24 10.56
C GLN A 330 3.00 -1.50 10.67
N GLY A 331 2.40 -2.63 11.01
CA GLY A 331 3.09 -3.91 11.18
C GLY A 331 2.52 -4.71 12.35
N ASP A 332 2.96 -5.96 12.48
CA ASP A 332 2.65 -6.79 13.64
C ASP A 332 3.61 -6.42 14.79
N PRO A 333 3.12 -5.89 15.93
CA PRO A 333 3.98 -5.53 17.06
C PRO A 333 4.71 -6.73 17.67
N GLY A 334 4.23 -7.96 17.47
CA GLY A 334 4.92 -9.17 17.89
C GLY A 334 6.15 -9.53 17.04
N LYS A 335 6.29 -8.91 15.87
CA LYS A 335 7.34 -9.18 14.87
C LYS A 335 8.28 -8.00 14.63
N VAL A 336 8.09 -6.89 15.33
CA VAL A 336 8.93 -5.70 15.22
C VAL A 336 9.48 -5.32 16.58
N LYS A 337 10.80 -5.23 16.68
CA LYS A 337 11.49 -4.77 17.88
C LYS A 337 12.28 -3.50 17.57
N ILE A 338 12.01 -2.46 18.36
CA ILE A 338 12.72 -1.17 18.28
C ILE A 338 13.37 -0.93 19.64
N THR A 339 14.70 -0.93 19.68
CA THR A 339 15.47 -0.81 20.92
C THR A 339 16.41 0.39 20.82
N PRO A 340 16.07 1.53 21.48
CA PRO A 340 17.01 2.63 21.60
C PRO A 340 18.34 2.17 22.21
N THR A 341 19.46 2.52 21.58
CA THR A 341 20.81 2.11 22.01
C THR A 341 21.55 3.21 22.75
N SER A 342 21.01 4.42 22.79
CA SER A 342 21.58 5.57 23.50
C SER A 342 20.62 6.15 24.55
N PRO A 343 21.13 6.77 25.64
CA PRO A 343 20.29 7.35 26.70
C PRO A 343 19.31 8.43 26.20
N ASP A 344 19.70 9.17 25.16
CA ASP A 344 18.89 10.22 24.51
C ASP A 344 17.97 9.67 23.40
N SER A 345 17.98 8.36 23.17
CA SER A 345 17.25 7.69 22.07
C SER A 345 17.60 8.22 20.67
N SER A 346 18.78 8.81 20.49
CA SER A 346 19.30 9.27 19.19
C SER A 346 19.80 8.16 18.26
N GLU A 347 19.75 6.92 18.71
CA GLU A 347 20.05 5.74 17.92
C GLU A 347 19.20 4.56 18.39
N ALA A 348 18.79 3.70 17.47
CA ALA A 348 18.02 2.51 17.77
C ALA A 348 18.42 1.33 16.88
N ASN A 349 18.44 0.14 17.50
CA ASN A 349 18.45 -1.13 16.79
C ASN A 349 17.01 -1.51 16.43
N ILE A 350 16.79 -1.84 15.17
CA ILE A 350 15.51 -2.21 14.60
C ILE A 350 15.63 -3.64 14.05
N SER A 351 14.79 -4.52 14.56
CA SER A 351 14.60 -5.88 14.06
C SER A 351 13.18 -6.00 13.52
N VAL A 352 13.05 -6.40 12.26
CA VAL A 352 11.75 -6.67 11.62
C VAL A 352 11.75 -8.11 11.14
N GLU A 353 10.89 -8.96 11.68
CA GLU A 353 10.69 -10.31 11.17
C GLU A 353 9.86 -10.30 9.87
N TRP A 354 9.93 -11.36 9.08
CA TRP A 354 9.10 -11.46 7.88
C TRP A 354 7.60 -11.50 8.23
N HIS A 355 6.81 -10.71 7.51
CA HIS A 355 5.36 -10.62 7.68
C HIS A 355 4.63 -11.25 6.49
N PRO A 356 3.59 -12.09 6.74
CA PRO A 356 2.60 -12.38 5.71
C PRO A 356 1.75 -11.13 5.43
N GLU A 357 0.72 -11.25 4.61
CA GLU A 357 -0.26 -10.19 4.42
C GLU A 357 -0.82 -9.66 5.76
N MET A 358 -1.06 -8.35 5.80
CA MET A 358 -1.64 -7.64 6.94
C MET A 358 -2.76 -6.71 6.48
N ARG A 359 -3.49 -6.15 7.45
CA ARG A 359 -4.42 -5.03 7.20
C ARG A 359 -3.91 -3.76 7.86
N ALA A 360 -3.85 -2.69 7.07
CA ALA A 360 -3.61 -1.35 7.57
C ALA A 360 -4.79 -0.87 8.41
N ALA A 361 -4.60 0.19 9.20
CA ALA A 361 -5.69 0.81 9.98
C ALA A 361 -6.86 1.33 9.10
N SER A 362 -6.60 1.58 7.82
CA SER A 362 -7.61 1.92 6.81
C SER A 362 -8.43 0.73 6.29
N GLY A 363 -8.10 -0.50 6.71
CA GLY A 363 -8.71 -1.75 6.22
C GLY A 363 -8.09 -2.31 4.94
N ILE A 364 -7.25 -1.54 4.26
CA ILE A 364 -6.52 -1.92 3.05
C ILE A 364 -5.50 -3.02 3.37
N GLN A 365 -5.42 -4.00 2.49
CA GLN A 365 -4.46 -5.09 2.62
C GLN A 365 -3.06 -4.62 2.21
N THR A 366 -2.06 -4.95 3.03
CA THR A 366 -0.69 -4.47 2.86
C THR A 366 0.34 -5.52 3.23
N HIS A 367 1.52 -5.39 2.62
CA HIS A 367 2.71 -6.20 2.89
C HIS A 367 3.88 -5.31 3.38
N ARG A 368 3.57 -4.12 3.90
CA ARG A 368 4.56 -3.14 4.33
C ARG A 368 4.53 -2.93 5.84
N VAL A 369 5.70 -2.91 6.46
CA VAL A 369 5.93 -2.42 7.81
C VAL A 369 6.44 -0.98 7.73
N ASP A 370 5.87 -0.07 8.53
CA ASP A 370 6.29 1.33 8.61
C ASP A 370 6.64 1.70 10.06
N ILE A 371 7.81 2.30 10.25
CA ILE A 371 8.29 2.83 11.53
C ILE A 371 8.50 4.34 11.40
N GLY A 372 7.88 5.12 12.29
CA GLY A 372 8.01 6.57 12.35
C GLY A 372 9.02 7.00 13.42
N VAL A 373 9.87 7.96 13.08
CA VAL A 373 10.81 8.61 14.00
C VAL A 373 10.46 10.08 14.11
N PHE A 374 10.24 10.54 15.35
CA PHE A 374 9.76 11.88 15.67
C PHE A 374 10.72 12.60 16.59
N ALA A 375 10.84 13.92 16.42
CA ALA A 375 11.56 14.81 17.33
C ALA A 375 10.59 15.85 17.92
N GLY A 376 10.65 16.05 19.24
CA GLY A 376 9.83 17.01 19.96
C GLY A 376 10.70 18.04 20.68
N ASN A 377 10.27 19.31 20.68
CA ASN A 377 10.96 20.40 21.39
C ASN A 377 10.24 20.82 22.69
N GLY A 378 9.25 20.04 23.14
CA GLY A 378 8.39 20.35 24.29
C GLY A 378 7.12 21.13 23.95
N SER A 379 7.07 21.82 22.80
CA SER A 379 5.86 22.55 22.33
C SER A 379 5.24 21.92 21.08
N ALA A 380 6.07 21.36 20.20
CA ALA A 380 5.64 20.72 18.97
C ALA A 380 6.46 19.47 18.68
N TRP A 381 5.87 18.57 17.88
CA TRP A 381 6.55 17.40 17.33
C TRP A 381 6.73 17.57 15.82
N SER A 382 7.82 17.05 15.29
CA SER A 382 8.13 17.02 13.86
C SER A 382 7.12 16.19 13.08
N ALA A 383 7.10 16.35 11.75
CA ALA A 383 6.67 15.28 10.86
C ALA A 383 7.61 14.06 11.06
N PRO A 384 7.15 12.82 10.82
CA PRO A 384 8.04 11.68 10.96
C PRO A 384 9.08 11.66 9.84
N ALA A 385 10.28 11.18 10.15
CA ALA A 385 11.04 10.42 9.17
C ALA A 385 10.55 8.96 9.20
N ILE A 386 10.46 8.29 8.05
CA ILE A 386 9.81 6.96 7.95
C ILE A 386 10.79 5.91 7.47
N ILE A 387 10.77 4.74 8.12
CA ILE A 387 11.51 3.54 7.73
C ILE A 387 10.49 2.49 7.30
N SER A 388 10.56 2.04 6.05
CA SER A 388 9.65 1.06 5.47
C SER A 388 10.35 -0.25 5.08
N PHE A 389 9.70 -1.37 5.38
CA PHE A 389 10.09 -2.70 4.91
C PHE A 389 8.93 -3.30 4.11
N TYR A 390 9.15 -3.56 2.82
CA TYR A 390 8.16 -4.14 1.92
C TYR A 390 8.44 -5.62 1.69
N MET A 391 7.53 -6.47 2.12
CA MET A 391 7.53 -7.90 1.83
C MET A 391 6.88 -8.11 0.47
N LEU A 392 7.41 -9.03 -0.34
CA LEU A 392 6.85 -9.30 -1.66
C LEU A 392 5.54 -10.10 -1.52
N PRO A 393 4.39 -9.60 -2.03
CA PRO A 393 3.10 -10.31 -1.94
C PRO A 393 3.10 -11.73 -2.51
N ASN A 394 3.95 -11.99 -3.51
CA ASN A 394 4.10 -13.30 -4.13
C ASN A 394 5.03 -14.26 -3.37
N GLU A 395 5.56 -13.84 -2.22
CA GLU A 395 6.29 -14.72 -1.32
C GLU A 395 5.41 -15.19 -0.16
N MET A 396 5.53 -16.47 0.20
CA MET A 396 5.02 -17.01 1.45
C MET A 396 6.09 -17.84 2.12
N ARG A 397 6.30 -17.62 3.42
CA ARG A 397 7.35 -18.29 4.19
C ARG A 397 6.78 -19.09 5.34
N PHE A 398 7.37 -20.26 5.55
CA PHE A 398 7.01 -21.16 6.62
C PHE A 398 8.22 -21.35 7.53
N LEU A 399 8.04 -21.09 8.82
CA LEU A 399 9.06 -21.32 9.83
C LEU A 399 8.58 -22.40 10.80
N ASP A 400 9.51 -23.15 11.38
CA ASP A 400 9.20 -24.07 12.46
C ASP A 400 9.07 -23.35 13.82
N GLU A 401 8.72 -24.09 14.86
CA GLU A 401 8.55 -23.58 16.23
C GLU A 401 9.84 -22.93 16.81
N LYS A 402 11.01 -23.27 16.25
CA LYS A 402 12.30 -22.70 16.64
C LYS A 402 12.66 -21.47 15.79
N GLY A 403 11.78 -21.04 14.89
CA GLY A 403 12.00 -19.91 13.99
C GLY A 403 12.94 -20.22 12.83
N ARG A 404 13.18 -21.50 12.51
CA ARG A 404 13.99 -21.91 11.36
C ARG A 404 13.12 -21.95 10.11
N LEU A 405 13.59 -21.32 9.04
CA LEU A 405 12.90 -21.32 7.75
C LEU A 405 12.78 -22.75 7.21
N GLN A 406 11.56 -23.24 7.01
CA GLN A 406 11.28 -24.53 6.39
C GLN A 406 11.12 -24.39 4.88
N GLU A 407 10.45 -23.32 4.45
CA GLU A 407 10.14 -23.14 3.03
C GLU A 407 9.92 -21.68 2.64
N ILE A 408 10.27 -21.36 1.39
CA ILE A 408 9.79 -20.17 0.67
C ILE A 408 9.06 -20.62 -0.61
N CYS A 409 7.82 -20.19 -0.74
CA CYS A 409 7.06 -20.17 -1.99
C CYS A 409 7.24 -18.80 -2.65
N TYR A 410 7.57 -18.74 -3.95
CA TYR A 410 7.77 -17.48 -4.70
C TYR A 410 6.66 -17.17 -5.73
N GLU A 411 5.64 -18.04 -5.83
CA GLU A 411 4.41 -17.79 -6.60
C GLU A 411 3.20 -17.94 -5.67
N ASN A 412 3.24 -17.29 -4.51
CA ASN A 412 2.11 -17.24 -3.60
C ASN A 412 0.87 -16.70 -4.34
N GLY A 413 -0.27 -17.36 -4.14
CA GLY A 413 -1.52 -17.01 -4.79
C GLY A 413 -2.27 -15.88 -4.10
N ASN A 414 -3.44 -15.53 -4.67
CA ASN A 414 -4.35 -14.59 -4.05
C ASN A 414 -4.94 -15.11 -2.73
N PRO A 415 -4.64 -14.47 -1.58
CA PRO A 415 -5.20 -14.85 -0.29
C PRO A 415 -6.68 -14.49 -0.18
N ASP A 416 -7.21 -13.62 -1.03
CA ASP A 416 -8.63 -13.32 -1.08
C ASP A 416 -9.44 -14.53 -1.60
N PRO A 417 -10.40 -15.07 -0.80
CA PRO A 417 -11.30 -16.11 -1.28
C PRO A 417 -12.24 -15.67 -2.40
N GLY A 418 -12.36 -14.35 -2.67
CA GLY A 418 -13.23 -13.80 -3.70
C GLY A 418 -14.69 -13.72 -3.28
N ILE A 419 -14.95 -13.60 -1.98
CA ILE A 419 -16.31 -13.45 -1.46
C ILE A 419 -16.83 -12.06 -1.83
N PRO A 420 -18.00 -11.94 -2.46
CA PRO A 420 -18.57 -10.65 -2.83
C PRO A 420 -18.82 -9.75 -1.62
N PRO A 421 -18.72 -8.42 -1.77
CA PRO A 421 -19.22 -7.48 -0.76
C PRO A 421 -20.64 -7.82 -0.32
N SER A 422 -20.98 -7.52 0.93
CA SER A 422 -22.31 -7.73 1.54
C SER A 422 -23.44 -6.94 0.87
N THR A 423 -23.12 -6.04 -0.07
CA THR A 423 -24.07 -5.31 -0.90
C THR A 423 -24.35 -5.98 -2.26
N ASP A 424 -23.63 -7.05 -2.60
CA ASP A 424 -23.75 -7.71 -3.91
C ASP A 424 -24.94 -8.69 -3.95
N LEU A 425 -25.75 -8.63 -5.01
CA LEU A 425 -26.93 -9.47 -5.15
C LEU A 425 -26.61 -10.95 -5.43
N ARG A 426 -25.34 -11.30 -5.69
CA ARG A 426 -24.86 -12.70 -5.75
C ARG A 426 -25.15 -13.48 -4.48
N TRP A 427 -25.22 -12.83 -3.32
CA TRP A 427 -25.65 -13.44 -2.07
C TRP A 427 -27.08 -14.01 -2.15
N LEU A 428 -28.01 -13.25 -2.74
CA LEU A 428 -29.39 -13.70 -2.94
C LEU A 428 -29.49 -14.84 -3.98
N ALA A 429 -28.66 -14.78 -5.02
CA ALA A 429 -28.59 -15.84 -6.02
C ALA A 429 -28.07 -17.16 -5.41
N LEU A 430 -26.98 -17.10 -4.63
CA LEU A 430 -26.46 -18.26 -3.90
C LEU A 430 -27.49 -18.81 -2.92
N ALA A 431 -28.14 -17.94 -2.14
CA ALA A 431 -29.11 -18.33 -1.14
C ALA A 431 -30.25 -19.16 -1.73
N ARG A 432 -30.82 -18.78 -2.89
CA ARG A 432 -31.88 -19.60 -3.53
C ARG A 432 -31.41 -20.99 -3.95
N ARG A 433 -30.14 -21.10 -4.36
CA ARG A 433 -29.55 -22.38 -4.78
C ARG A 433 -29.38 -23.35 -3.61
N THR A 434 -29.27 -22.85 -2.37
CA THR A 434 -29.15 -23.73 -1.20
C THR A 434 -30.40 -24.60 -1.01
N ASP A 435 -31.57 -24.12 -1.41
CA ASP A 435 -32.82 -24.88 -1.43
C ASP A 435 -32.98 -25.68 -2.73
N THR A 436 -32.95 -25.02 -3.89
CA THR A 436 -33.28 -25.65 -5.18
C THR A 436 -32.26 -26.70 -5.63
N GLU A 437 -31.00 -26.57 -5.20
CA GLU A 437 -29.89 -27.45 -5.57
C GLU A 437 -29.29 -28.16 -4.35
N ARG A 438 -30.04 -28.34 -3.25
CA ARG A 438 -29.51 -28.87 -1.97
C ARG A 438 -28.71 -30.17 -2.08
N LYS A 439 -29.10 -31.06 -3.01
CA LYS A 439 -28.43 -32.37 -3.24
C LYS A 439 -27.19 -32.29 -4.13
N SER A 440 -26.97 -31.16 -4.80
CA SER A 440 -25.81 -30.95 -5.68
C SER A 440 -24.51 -31.01 -4.87
N LEU A 441 -23.41 -31.42 -5.53
CA LEU A 441 -22.11 -31.45 -4.87
C LEU A 441 -21.70 -30.07 -4.32
N PRO A 442 -21.87 -28.94 -5.05
CA PRO A 442 -21.57 -27.62 -4.50
C PRO A 442 -22.29 -27.28 -3.20
N MET A 443 -23.60 -27.54 -3.13
CA MET A 443 -24.38 -27.21 -1.93
C MET A 443 -24.05 -28.16 -0.77
N ARG A 444 -23.77 -29.45 -1.04
CA ARG A 444 -23.29 -30.38 -0.01
C ARG A 444 -21.92 -29.99 0.54
N LEU A 445 -21.00 -29.52 -0.30
CA LEU A 445 -19.70 -29.01 0.16
C LEU A 445 -19.90 -27.73 0.98
N LEU A 446 -20.70 -26.79 0.49
CA LEU A 446 -20.99 -25.55 1.21
C LEU A 446 -21.60 -25.82 2.59
N ALA A 447 -22.56 -26.76 2.70
CA ALA A 447 -23.18 -27.17 3.96
C ALA A 447 -22.23 -27.94 4.92
N LYS A 448 -21.07 -28.42 4.45
CA LYS A 448 -20.04 -28.94 5.37
C LYS A 448 -19.26 -27.80 6.04
N GLY A 449 -19.11 -26.66 5.36
CA GLY A 449 -18.39 -25.50 5.89
C GLY A 449 -19.29 -24.51 6.63
N LEU A 450 -20.52 -24.30 6.14
CA LEU A 450 -21.56 -23.50 6.79
C LEU A 450 -22.41 -24.41 7.68
N SER A 451 -22.78 -23.94 8.89
CA SER A 451 -23.76 -24.64 9.71
C SER A 451 -25.13 -24.71 9.02
N GLU A 452 -25.96 -25.69 9.38
CA GLU A 452 -27.33 -25.78 8.87
C GLU A 452 -28.14 -24.53 9.25
N GLU A 453 -27.90 -23.94 10.42
CA GLU A 453 -28.50 -22.67 10.84
C GLU A 453 -28.14 -21.52 9.91
N ALA A 454 -26.88 -21.40 9.50
CA ALA A 454 -26.44 -20.38 8.56
C ALA A 454 -27.08 -20.57 7.17
N MET A 455 -27.22 -21.83 6.73
CA MET A 455 -27.89 -22.17 5.47
C MET A 455 -29.38 -21.80 5.48
N VAL A 456 -30.09 -22.11 6.56
CA VAL A 456 -31.51 -21.73 6.76
C VAL A 456 -31.66 -20.22 6.79
N ARG A 457 -30.75 -19.50 7.46
CA ARG A 457 -30.78 -18.04 7.52
C ARG A 457 -30.54 -17.39 6.16
N LEU A 458 -29.60 -17.90 5.36
CA LEU A 458 -29.38 -17.42 3.99
C LEU A 458 -30.66 -17.54 3.16
N GLN A 459 -31.34 -18.69 3.24
CA GLN A 459 -32.61 -18.90 2.56
C GLN A 459 -33.69 -17.91 3.04
N ALA A 460 -33.84 -17.72 4.34
CA ALA A 460 -34.80 -16.76 4.89
C ALA A 460 -34.57 -15.32 4.41
N ILE A 461 -33.30 -14.91 4.26
CA ILE A 461 -32.93 -13.60 3.68
C ILE A 461 -33.36 -13.52 2.20
N ALA A 462 -33.17 -14.59 1.42
CA ALA A 462 -33.60 -14.62 0.04
C ALA A 462 -35.12 -14.46 -0.10
N ASP A 463 -35.89 -15.09 0.78
CA ASP A 463 -37.34 -15.00 0.81
C ASP A 463 -37.81 -13.60 1.26
N GLU A 464 -37.17 -13.02 2.28
CA GLU A 464 -37.43 -11.64 2.74
C GLU A 464 -37.29 -10.62 1.60
N PHE A 465 -36.22 -10.73 0.81
CA PHE A 465 -35.91 -9.77 -0.25
C PHE A 465 -36.49 -10.10 -1.63
N ALA A 466 -37.11 -11.27 -1.82
CA ALA A 466 -37.66 -11.68 -3.11
C ALA A 466 -38.65 -10.65 -3.72
N PRO A 467 -39.62 -10.08 -2.99
CA PRO A 467 -40.53 -9.08 -3.55
C PRO A 467 -39.84 -7.80 -4.01
N GLN A 468 -38.82 -7.35 -3.26
CA GLN A 468 -38.07 -6.14 -3.60
C GLN A 468 -37.19 -6.37 -4.84
N GLN A 469 -36.57 -7.55 -4.94
CA GLN A 469 -35.76 -7.90 -6.11
C GLN A 469 -36.62 -8.04 -7.37
N GLU A 470 -37.83 -8.59 -7.28
CA GLU A 470 -38.74 -8.69 -8.42
C GLU A 470 -39.25 -7.32 -8.87
N LYS A 471 -39.57 -6.45 -7.90
CA LYS A 471 -39.87 -5.04 -8.19
C LYS A 471 -38.71 -4.36 -8.92
N TRP A 472 -37.48 -4.53 -8.44
CA TRP A 472 -36.30 -3.98 -9.12
C TRP A 472 -36.16 -4.50 -10.55
N ARG A 473 -36.28 -5.81 -10.79
CA ARG A 473 -36.20 -6.41 -12.14
C ARG A 473 -37.26 -5.82 -13.09
N THR A 474 -38.49 -5.70 -12.62
CA THR A 474 -39.59 -5.12 -13.40
C THR A 474 -39.32 -3.65 -13.76
N LEU A 475 -38.76 -2.87 -12.83
CA LEU A 475 -38.40 -1.47 -13.07
C LEU A 475 -37.21 -1.36 -14.03
N ALA A 476 -36.16 -2.17 -13.82
CA ALA A 476 -34.93 -2.14 -14.60
C ALA A 476 -35.14 -2.57 -16.05
N ALA A 477 -36.16 -3.38 -16.35
CA ALA A 477 -36.54 -3.73 -17.71
C ALA A 477 -37.08 -2.53 -18.53
N ASN A 478 -37.45 -1.43 -17.87
CA ASN A 478 -37.94 -0.21 -18.53
C ASN A 478 -36.95 0.96 -18.35
N PRO A 479 -36.23 1.38 -19.41
CA PRO A 479 -35.29 2.50 -19.35
C PRO A 479 -35.88 3.80 -18.81
N ALA A 480 -37.19 4.06 -18.99
CA ALA A 480 -37.87 5.25 -18.50
C ALA A 480 -37.99 5.30 -16.96
N ARG A 481 -37.81 4.15 -16.29
CA ARG A 481 -37.93 4.02 -14.83
C ARG A 481 -36.58 3.81 -14.15
N LYS A 482 -35.48 4.13 -14.83
CA LYS A 482 -34.12 3.94 -14.32
C LYS A 482 -33.90 4.52 -12.91
N ALA A 483 -34.32 5.76 -12.67
CA ALA A 483 -34.17 6.38 -11.35
C ALA A 483 -34.93 5.64 -10.24
N GLU A 484 -36.12 5.12 -10.54
CA GLU A 484 -36.88 4.28 -9.59
C GLU A 484 -36.20 2.93 -9.38
N ALA A 485 -35.69 2.31 -10.45
CA ALA A 485 -34.94 1.06 -10.37
C ALA A 485 -33.68 1.22 -9.51
N ASP A 486 -32.89 2.26 -9.75
CA ASP A 486 -31.68 2.58 -8.99
C ASP A 486 -31.97 2.81 -7.50
N ALA A 487 -33.07 3.50 -7.19
CA ALA A 487 -33.49 3.73 -5.80
C ALA A 487 -33.93 2.43 -5.09
N VAL A 488 -34.67 1.55 -5.78
CA VAL A 488 -35.06 0.24 -5.24
C VAL A 488 -33.83 -0.66 -5.08
N GLU A 489 -32.90 -0.64 -6.03
CA GLU A 489 -31.64 -1.39 -5.95
C GLU A 489 -30.80 -0.93 -4.76
N ALA A 490 -30.62 0.37 -4.57
CA ALA A 490 -29.87 0.91 -3.45
C ALA A 490 -30.46 0.46 -2.10
N LYS A 491 -31.79 0.52 -1.97
CA LYS A 491 -32.49 0.06 -0.76
C LYS A 491 -32.34 -1.46 -0.55
N LEU A 492 -32.44 -2.24 -1.63
CA LEU A 492 -32.24 -3.69 -1.60
C LEU A 492 -30.82 -4.04 -1.14
N LYS A 493 -29.79 -3.42 -1.73
CA LYS A 493 -28.38 -3.65 -1.39
C LYS A 493 -28.06 -3.27 0.05
N GLU A 494 -28.58 -2.13 0.53
CA GLU A 494 -28.38 -1.69 1.92
C GLU A 494 -29.13 -2.58 2.92
N GLY A 495 -30.35 -3.03 2.58
CA GLY A 495 -31.09 -3.99 3.39
C GLY A 495 -30.34 -5.33 3.49
N LEU A 496 -29.87 -5.84 2.35
CA LEU A 496 -29.09 -7.07 2.27
C LEU A 496 -27.83 -6.98 3.13
N ARG A 497 -27.06 -5.90 2.99
CA ARG A 497 -25.86 -5.64 3.80
C ARG A 497 -26.15 -5.76 5.28
N LYS A 498 -27.16 -5.04 5.78
CA LYS A 498 -27.55 -5.08 7.19
C LYS A 498 -27.91 -6.50 7.66
N ARG A 499 -28.60 -7.27 6.83
CA ARG A 499 -28.99 -8.65 7.19
C ARG A 499 -27.80 -9.61 7.17
N LEU A 500 -26.86 -9.47 6.25
CA LEU A 500 -25.68 -10.33 6.16
C LEU A 500 -24.66 -10.02 7.26
N GLU A 501 -24.48 -8.74 7.61
CA GLU A 501 -23.53 -8.28 8.62
C GLU A 501 -24.08 -8.37 10.06
N ALA A 502 -25.39 -8.55 10.23
CA ALA A 502 -25.96 -8.79 11.55
C ALA A 502 -25.44 -10.11 12.14
N PRO A 503 -25.05 -10.14 13.43
CA PRO A 503 -24.66 -11.37 14.11
C PRO A 503 -25.82 -12.38 14.14
N GLU A 504 -25.48 -13.67 14.15
CA GLU A 504 -26.45 -14.76 14.29
C GLU A 504 -27.19 -14.72 15.63
N ILE A 505 -28.47 -15.11 15.67
CA ILE A 505 -29.22 -15.26 16.93
C ILE A 505 -28.64 -16.48 17.67
N GLY A 506 -27.81 -16.23 18.69
CA GLY A 506 -27.10 -17.25 19.45
C GLY A 506 -25.62 -17.45 19.07
N GLY A 507 -25.12 -16.75 18.04
CA GLY A 507 -23.74 -16.82 17.56
C GLY A 507 -22.98 -15.48 17.69
N LYS A 508 -21.64 -15.54 17.70
CA LYS A 508 -20.76 -14.36 17.74
C LYS A 508 -20.46 -13.74 16.36
N TYR A 509 -20.83 -14.41 15.26
CA TYR A 509 -20.38 -14.07 13.90
C TYR A 509 -21.54 -13.72 12.96
N SER A 510 -21.25 -12.88 11.96
CA SER A 510 -22.12 -12.53 10.84
C SER A 510 -22.15 -13.64 9.76
N LEU A 511 -23.09 -13.59 8.82
CA LEU A 511 -23.11 -14.54 7.69
C LEU A 511 -21.90 -14.39 6.77
N VAL A 512 -21.37 -13.17 6.66
CA VAL A 512 -20.16 -12.90 5.87
C VAL A 512 -18.96 -13.59 6.51
N GLU A 513 -18.82 -13.52 7.83
CA GLU A 513 -17.76 -14.20 8.57
C GLU A 513 -17.94 -15.72 8.54
N ALA A 514 -19.17 -16.22 8.71
CA ALA A 514 -19.47 -17.65 8.58
C ALA A 514 -19.10 -18.19 7.19
N MET A 515 -19.46 -17.47 6.12
CA MET A 515 -19.07 -17.84 4.75
C MET A 515 -17.55 -17.84 4.58
N ARG A 516 -16.85 -16.83 5.11
CA ARG A 516 -15.38 -16.79 5.06
C ARG A 516 -14.77 -18.01 5.74
N THR A 517 -15.26 -18.36 6.94
CA THR A 517 -14.83 -19.56 7.67
C THR A 517 -15.13 -20.84 6.90
N ALA A 518 -16.30 -20.93 6.26
CA ALA A 518 -16.69 -22.08 5.46
C ALA A 518 -15.75 -22.29 4.26
N ILE A 519 -15.46 -21.23 3.50
CA ILE A 519 -14.50 -21.28 2.38
C ILE A 519 -13.09 -21.62 2.89
N ASP A 520 -12.69 -21.07 4.03
CA ASP A 520 -11.40 -21.37 4.65
C ASP A 520 -11.28 -22.85 5.05
N THR A 521 -12.31 -23.40 5.67
CA THR A 521 -12.38 -24.83 6.07
C THR A 521 -12.33 -25.73 4.85
N LEU A 522 -13.15 -25.46 3.83
CA LEU A 522 -13.17 -26.27 2.60
C LEU A 522 -11.84 -26.20 1.85
N SER A 523 -11.26 -25.01 1.71
CA SER A 523 -9.98 -24.87 1.02
C SER A 523 -8.84 -25.54 1.78
N SER A 524 -8.90 -25.57 3.11
CA SER A 524 -7.86 -26.16 3.95
C SER A 524 -7.95 -27.69 4.08
N ALA A 525 -9.03 -28.33 3.60
CA ALA A 525 -9.19 -29.78 3.62
C ALA A 525 -8.21 -30.45 2.63
N PRO A 526 -7.16 -31.15 3.08
CA PRO A 526 -6.05 -31.56 2.20
C PRO A 526 -6.46 -32.54 1.10
N ASP A 527 -7.47 -33.37 1.36
CA ASP A 527 -7.91 -34.45 0.48
C ASP A 527 -9.07 -34.06 -0.46
N MET A 528 -9.62 -32.83 -0.35
CA MET A 528 -10.85 -32.42 -1.03
C MET A 528 -10.83 -32.72 -2.53
N PHE A 529 -9.75 -32.34 -3.23
CA PHE A 529 -9.66 -32.58 -4.67
C PHE A 529 -9.37 -34.04 -5.01
N VAL A 530 -8.48 -34.71 -4.29
CA VAL A 530 -8.06 -36.09 -4.64
C VAL A 530 -9.21 -37.08 -4.46
N VAL A 531 -10.08 -36.87 -3.46
CA VAL A 531 -11.26 -37.70 -3.22
C VAL A 531 -12.36 -37.45 -4.26
N LEU A 532 -12.56 -36.18 -4.66
CA LEU A 532 -13.70 -35.75 -5.50
C LEU A 532 -13.30 -35.39 -6.93
N GLN A 533 -12.13 -35.83 -7.41
CA GLN A 533 -11.50 -35.34 -8.64
C GLN A 533 -12.44 -35.39 -9.86
N GLU A 534 -13.09 -36.54 -10.10
CA GLU A 534 -13.97 -36.71 -11.26
C GLU A 534 -15.19 -35.79 -11.21
N GLU A 535 -15.81 -35.66 -10.04
CA GLU A 535 -16.99 -34.82 -9.85
C GLU A 535 -16.63 -33.33 -9.98
N LEU A 536 -15.51 -32.90 -9.39
CA LEU A 536 -15.02 -31.52 -9.47
C LEU A 536 -14.60 -31.13 -10.88
N MET A 537 -13.93 -32.03 -11.62
CA MET A 537 -13.64 -31.80 -13.04
C MET A 537 -14.91 -31.81 -13.90
N GLY A 538 -15.91 -32.64 -13.53
CA GLY A 538 -17.24 -32.60 -14.13
C GLY A 538 -17.94 -31.26 -13.95
N LEU A 539 -17.84 -30.66 -12.76
CA LEU A 539 -18.33 -29.30 -12.49
C LEU A 539 -17.55 -28.24 -13.27
N ALA A 540 -16.22 -28.35 -13.33
CA ALA A 540 -15.37 -27.42 -14.08
C ALA A 540 -15.77 -27.34 -15.57
N ARG A 541 -16.08 -28.48 -16.20
CA ARG A 541 -16.55 -28.53 -17.61
C ARG A 541 -17.90 -27.86 -17.83
N LYS A 542 -18.71 -27.72 -16.78
CA LYS A 542 -20.04 -27.08 -16.78
C LYS A 542 -20.02 -25.68 -16.15
N SER A 543 -18.84 -25.17 -15.82
CA SER A 543 -18.69 -23.88 -15.13
C SER A 543 -19.14 -22.73 -16.02
N SER A 544 -19.66 -21.67 -15.38
CA SER A 544 -19.89 -20.38 -16.03
C SER A 544 -18.59 -19.67 -16.41
N LYS A 545 -17.44 -20.10 -15.86
CA LYS A 545 -16.11 -19.60 -16.22
C LYS A 545 -15.49 -20.45 -17.31
N SER A 546 -15.32 -19.87 -18.50
CA SER A 546 -14.78 -20.57 -19.67
C SER A 546 -13.36 -21.10 -19.47
N SER A 547 -12.57 -20.49 -18.58
CA SER A 547 -11.21 -20.92 -18.24
C SER A 547 -11.14 -22.00 -17.16
N ALA A 548 -12.26 -22.42 -16.54
CA ALA A 548 -12.24 -23.26 -15.34
C ALA A 548 -11.41 -24.54 -15.47
N VAL A 549 -11.57 -25.28 -16.57
CA VAL A 549 -10.81 -26.52 -16.83
C VAL A 549 -9.31 -26.22 -16.97
N GLN A 550 -8.96 -25.16 -17.69
CA GLN A 550 -7.57 -24.76 -17.91
C GLN A 550 -6.91 -24.27 -16.61
N ASP A 551 -7.62 -23.46 -15.82
CA ASP A 551 -7.12 -22.89 -14.56
C ASP A 551 -6.87 -23.98 -13.53
N ILE A 552 -7.81 -24.93 -13.38
CA ILE A 552 -7.65 -26.08 -12.48
C ILE A 552 -6.51 -26.99 -12.97
N ALA A 553 -6.41 -27.26 -14.27
CA ALA A 553 -5.33 -28.07 -14.82
C ALA A 553 -3.96 -27.41 -14.59
N ALA A 554 -3.83 -26.10 -14.80
CA ALA A 554 -2.61 -25.35 -14.56
C ALA A 554 -2.22 -25.35 -13.08
N ALA A 555 -3.18 -25.13 -12.17
CA ALA A 555 -2.94 -25.17 -10.73
C ALA A 555 -2.55 -26.58 -10.26
N ARG A 556 -3.23 -27.63 -10.75
CA ARG A 556 -2.86 -29.03 -10.49
C ARG A 556 -1.45 -29.36 -11.00
N LYS A 557 -1.09 -28.89 -12.20
CA LYS A 557 0.26 -29.07 -12.75
C LYS A 557 1.32 -28.41 -11.85
N ARG A 558 1.06 -27.21 -11.31
CA ARG A 558 1.99 -26.58 -10.36
C ARG A 558 2.24 -27.45 -9.14
N LEU A 559 1.21 -28.06 -8.57
CA LEU A 559 1.35 -28.94 -7.41
C LEU A 559 2.14 -30.23 -7.74
N LEU A 560 1.99 -30.79 -8.94
CA LEU A 560 2.83 -31.88 -9.44
C LEU A 560 4.30 -31.41 -9.59
N ASP A 561 4.51 -30.25 -10.22
CA ASP A 561 5.85 -29.68 -10.43
C ASP A 561 6.58 -29.38 -9.12
N TRP A 562 5.82 -29.01 -8.08
CA TRP A 562 6.29 -28.69 -6.74
C TRP A 562 6.37 -29.88 -5.79
N GLY A 563 5.97 -31.07 -6.25
CA GLY A 563 5.98 -32.29 -5.44
C GLY A 563 5.06 -32.20 -4.22
N VAL A 564 3.86 -31.63 -4.39
CA VAL A 564 2.76 -31.65 -3.41
C VAL A 564 1.78 -32.79 -3.74
N LEU A 565 1.61 -33.06 -5.03
CA LEU A 565 0.81 -34.16 -5.57
C LEU A 565 1.71 -35.14 -6.33
N LEU A 566 1.27 -36.39 -6.42
CA LEU A 566 1.81 -37.42 -7.30
C LEU A 566 0.79 -37.72 -8.41
N GLY A 567 1.28 -37.93 -9.63
CA GLY A 567 0.44 -38.28 -10.78
C GLY A 567 0.48 -39.78 -11.06
N GLN A 568 -0.68 -40.35 -11.41
CA GLN A 568 -0.78 -41.72 -11.91
C GLN A 568 -0.81 -41.68 -13.44
N GLU A 569 0.28 -42.10 -14.09
CA GLU A 569 0.49 -41.99 -15.54
C GLU A 569 -0.63 -42.65 -16.36
N ASP A 570 -1.16 -43.78 -15.87
CA ASP A 570 -2.16 -44.59 -16.58
C ASP A 570 -3.59 -44.04 -16.51
N THR A 571 -3.92 -43.28 -15.46
CA THR A 571 -5.31 -42.85 -15.17
C THR A 571 -5.50 -41.33 -15.22
N GLY A 572 -4.42 -40.54 -15.20
CA GLY A 572 -4.47 -39.09 -15.08
C GLY A 572 -5.01 -38.59 -13.72
N ARG A 573 -5.13 -39.50 -12.74
CA ARG A 573 -5.48 -39.19 -11.35
C ARG A 573 -4.27 -38.67 -10.59
N VAL A 574 -4.55 -37.92 -9.53
CA VAL A 574 -3.53 -37.43 -8.61
C VAL A 574 -3.83 -37.84 -7.17
N GLU A 575 -2.77 -38.04 -6.41
CA GLU A 575 -2.82 -38.36 -4.98
C GLU A 575 -1.90 -37.41 -4.20
N LEU A 576 -2.07 -37.36 -2.87
CA LEU A 576 -1.18 -36.59 -1.99
C LEU A 576 0.21 -37.23 -1.96
N ILE A 577 1.26 -36.41 -1.88
CA ILE A 577 2.64 -36.94 -1.82
C ILE A 577 2.96 -37.68 -0.52
N ALA A 578 2.17 -37.43 0.54
CA ALA A 578 2.27 -38.08 1.82
C ALA A 578 0.90 -38.06 2.51
N ASP A 579 0.74 -38.90 3.52
CA ASP A 579 -0.41 -38.88 4.43
C ASP A 579 -0.57 -37.52 5.10
N GLU A 580 -1.79 -37.18 5.51
CA GLU A 580 -2.15 -35.85 6.00
C GLU A 580 -1.31 -35.40 7.21
N GLU A 581 -0.95 -36.31 8.11
CA GLU A 581 -0.12 -36.00 9.28
C GLU A 581 1.32 -35.63 8.90
N ARG A 582 1.76 -36.02 7.70
CA ARG A 582 3.12 -35.79 7.20
C ARG A 582 3.24 -34.60 6.25
N LEU A 583 2.11 -34.00 5.84
CA LEU A 583 2.10 -32.80 5.03
C LEU A 583 2.70 -31.62 5.82
N THR A 584 3.66 -30.93 5.21
CA THR A 584 4.26 -29.73 5.80
C THR A 584 3.28 -28.55 5.76
N ALA A 585 3.56 -27.49 6.54
CA ALA A 585 2.77 -26.26 6.48
C ALA A 585 2.74 -25.66 5.06
N GLY A 586 3.84 -25.75 4.32
CA GLY A 586 3.90 -25.33 2.93
C GLY A 586 3.04 -26.19 2.01
N ASP A 587 3.06 -27.52 2.15
CA ASP A 587 2.21 -28.41 1.34
C ASP A 587 0.71 -28.11 1.56
N LYS A 588 0.31 -27.93 2.82
CA LYS A 588 -1.06 -27.54 3.19
C LYS A 588 -1.44 -26.19 2.59
N HIS A 589 -0.53 -25.22 2.56
CA HIS A 589 -0.76 -23.92 1.92
C HIS A 589 -0.94 -24.03 0.40
N HIS A 590 -0.09 -24.81 -0.28
CA HIS A 590 -0.21 -25.03 -1.72
C HIS A 590 -1.53 -25.71 -2.08
N LEU A 591 -1.93 -26.73 -1.31
CA LEU A 591 -3.24 -27.37 -1.44
C LEU A 591 -4.38 -26.37 -1.23
N LYS A 592 -4.29 -25.51 -0.21
CA LYS A 592 -5.28 -24.46 0.03
C LYS A 592 -5.44 -23.52 -1.15
N GLN A 593 -4.33 -23.02 -1.72
CA GLN A 593 -4.37 -22.14 -2.90
C GLN A 593 -4.97 -22.84 -4.14
N PHE A 594 -4.67 -24.13 -4.31
CA PHE A 594 -5.28 -24.95 -5.34
C PHE A 594 -6.78 -25.13 -5.11
N HIS A 595 -7.20 -25.45 -3.89
CA HIS A 595 -8.60 -25.62 -3.55
C HIS A 595 -9.40 -24.33 -3.66
N LEU A 596 -8.84 -23.16 -3.35
CA LEU A 596 -9.49 -21.87 -3.65
C LEU A 596 -9.72 -21.69 -5.16
N THR A 597 -8.81 -22.18 -6.00
CA THR A 597 -8.98 -22.19 -7.46
C THR A 597 -10.13 -23.11 -7.85
N VAL A 598 -10.18 -24.33 -7.32
CA VAL A 598 -11.28 -25.28 -7.57
C VAL A 598 -12.63 -24.73 -7.09
N LEU A 599 -12.67 -24.15 -5.89
CA LEU A 599 -13.89 -23.57 -5.32
C LEU A 599 -14.43 -22.43 -6.20
N SER A 600 -13.55 -21.52 -6.63
CA SER A 600 -13.94 -20.37 -7.45
C SER A 600 -14.16 -20.66 -8.94
N GLN A 601 -13.60 -21.76 -9.46
CA GLN A 601 -13.73 -22.12 -10.87
C GLN A 601 -14.78 -23.19 -11.14
N ALA A 602 -15.06 -24.08 -10.18
CA ALA A 602 -15.96 -25.22 -10.38
C ALA A 602 -17.10 -25.31 -9.37
N VAL A 603 -16.84 -25.06 -8.08
CA VAL A 603 -17.85 -25.29 -7.03
C VAL A 603 -18.83 -24.13 -6.93
N LEU A 604 -18.34 -22.90 -6.79
CA LEU A 604 -19.13 -21.68 -6.62
C LEU A 604 -18.73 -20.60 -7.65
N PRO A 605 -18.71 -20.90 -8.96
CA PRO A 605 -18.12 -19.98 -9.96
C PRO A 605 -18.90 -18.68 -10.16
N GLU A 606 -20.19 -18.66 -9.86
CA GLU A 606 -21.03 -17.46 -9.94
C GLU A 606 -20.99 -16.60 -8.68
N PHE A 607 -20.50 -17.16 -7.57
CA PHE A 607 -20.44 -16.46 -6.29
C PHE A 607 -19.03 -15.95 -6.02
N LEU A 608 -18.01 -16.81 -6.13
CA LEU A 608 -16.63 -16.46 -5.82
C LEU A 608 -15.92 -15.83 -7.03
N GLU A 609 -15.49 -14.58 -6.88
CA GLU A 609 -14.72 -13.85 -7.88
C GLU A 609 -13.30 -13.59 -7.38
N ARG A 610 -12.35 -14.41 -7.82
CA ARG A 610 -10.94 -14.28 -7.46
C ARG A 610 -10.02 -14.53 -8.64
N SER A 611 -8.84 -13.94 -8.56
CA SER A 611 -7.77 -14.15 -9.52
C SER A 611 -7.09 -15.48 -9.22
N VAL A 612 -6.84 -16.26 -10.26
CA VAL A 612 -6.07 -17.52 -10.21
C VAL A 612 -4.57 -17.31 -10.43
N ALA A 613 -4.18 -16.07 -10.74
CA ALA A 613 -2.79 -15.68 -10.90
C ALA A 613 -2.08 -15.61 -9.52
N PRO A 614 -0.74 -15.74 -9.49
CA PRO A 614 0.05 -15.36 -8.33
C PRO A 614 -0.25 -13.91 -7.91
N ALA A 615 0.06 -13.59 -6.67
CA ALA A 615 0.05 -12.22 -6.18
C ALA A 615 0.77 -11.27 -7.11
N PHE A 616 0.09 -10.18 -7.44
CA PHE A 616 0.71 -9.15 -8.23
C PHE A 616 1.83 -8.50 -7.45
N VAL A 617 2.99 -8.43 -8.09
CA VAL A 617 4.12 -7.63 -7.67
C VAL A 617 4.65 -6.92 -8.89
N ASP A 618 4.98 -5.65 -8.73
CA ASP A 618 5.58 -4.86 -9.81
C ASP A 618 6.91 -5.50 -10.23
N GLN A 619 7.03 -5.85 -11.52
CA GLN A 619 8.20 -6.55 -12.06
C GLN A 619 9.49 -5.71 -12.01
N ARG A 620 9.39 -4.42 -11.72
CA ARG A 620 10.55 -3.55 -11.45
C ARG A 620 11.19 -3.88 -10.09
N LEU A 621 10.46 -4.53 -9.18
CA LEU A 621 10.93 -4.90 -7.85
C LEU A 621 11.53 -6.31 -7.80
N THR A 622 10.97 -7.24 -8.56
CA THR A 622 11.36 -8.67 -8.53
C THR A 622 11.02 -9.38 -9.84
N SER A 623 11.85 -10.36 -10.22
CA SER A 623 11.50 -11.29 -11.30
C SER A 623 10.65 -12.45 -10.77
N PRO A 624 9.58 -12.87 -11.49
CA PRO A 624 8.78 -14.04 -11.11
C PRO A 624 9.60 -15.33 -11.07
N LYS A 625 9.41 -16.17 -10.06
CA LYS A 625 10.19 -17.40 -9.82
C LYS A 625 9.26 -18.60 -9.71
N ASN A 626 9.26 -19.51 -10.68
CA ASN A 626 8.34 -20.66 -10.71
C ASN A 626 8.85 -21.86 -9.94
N TRP A 627 9.31 -21.65 -8.71
CA TRP A 627 9.80 -22.71 -7.84
C TRP A 627 9.42 -22.45 -6.37
N ARG A 628 9.59 -23.49 -5.56
CA ARG A 628 9.65 -23.39 -4.10
C ARG A 628 10.99 -23.92 -3.62
N ASP A 629 11.48 -23.33 -2.53
CA ASP A 629 12.71 -23.77 -1.85
C ASP A 629 12.35 -24.36 -0.48
N ILE A 630 12.73 -25.62 -0.26
CA ILE A 630 12.56 -26.34 1.00
C ILE A 630 13.91 -26.44 1.69
N TYR A 631 14.04 -25.79 2.83
CA TYR A 631 15.29 -25.66 3.57
C TYR A 631 15.54 -26.88 4.44
N LEU A 632 16.80 -27.31 4.49
CA LEU A 632 17.20 -28.57 5.07
C LEU A 632 18.19 -28.31 6.22
N TYR A 633 18.02 -29.08 7.29
CA TYR A 633 18.81 -28.97 8.51
C TYR A 633 19.36 -30.33 8.94
N ALA A 634 20.54 -30.34 9.53
CA ALA A 634 21.08 -31.52 10.21
C ALA A 634 20.34 -31.78 11.53
N LYS A 635 20.62 -32.92 12.17
CA LYS A 635 20.00 -33.32 13.44
C LYS A 635 20.25 -32.33 14.58
N ASP A 636 21.40 -31.67 14.57
CA ASP A 636 21.77 -30.61 15.52
C ASP A 636 21.08 -29.27 15.23
N GLY A 637 20.37 -29.17 14.11
CA GLY A 637 19.66 -27.98 13.66
C GLY A 637 20.49 -27.00 12.84
N SER A 638 21.74 -27.32 12.50
CA SER A 638 22.55 -26.54 11.56
C SER A 638 21.99 -26.59 10.14
N PRO A 639 22.02 -25.48 9.36
CA PRO A 639 21.57 -25.49 7.98
C PRO A 639 22.53 -26.31 7.12
N ILE A 640 21.99 -27.13 6.23
CA ILE A 640 22.78 -27.93 5.27
C ILE A 640 22.51 -27.50 3.82
N GLY A 641 21.71 -26.46 3.60
CA GLY A 641 21.31 -25.95 2.28
C GLY A 641 19.81 -26.13 2.04
N TRP A 642 19.38 -26.15 0.78
CA TRP A 642 17.96 -26.30 0.45
C TRP A 642 17.77 -27.18 -0.79
N MET A 643 16.52 -27.60 -0.98
CA MET A 643 16.04 -28.33 -2.12
C MET A 643 15.05 -27.45 -2.87
N ARG A 644 15.31 -27.23 -4.16
CA ARG A 644 14.42 -26.48 -5.05
C ARG A 644 13.58 -27.44 -5.88
N ARG A 645 12.26 -27.23 -5.91
CA ARG A 645 11.34 -27.89 -6.84
C ARG A 645 10.96 -26.93 -7.96
N ALA A 646 11.29 -27.29 -9.19
CA ALA A 646 10.99 -26.48 -10.37
C ALA A 646 10.73 -27.39 -11.57
N ASN A 647 9.64 -27.13 -12.31
CA ASN A 647 9.27 -27.85 -13.54
C ASN A 647 9.30 -29.39 -13.38
N GLY A 648 8.78 -29.91 -12.25
CA GLY A 648 8.74 -31.35 -11.97
C GLY A 648 10.08 -31.98 -11.58
N ARG A 649 11.14 -31.18 -11.45
CA ARG A 649 12.47 -31.65 -11.08
C ARG A 649 12.87 -31.16 -9.68
N ARG A 650 13.77 -31.92 -9.06
CA ARG A 650 14.41 -31.61 -7.79
C ARG A 650 15.85 -31.20 -8.03
N TYR A 651 16.27 -30.11 -7.40
CA TYR A 651 17.64 -29.60 -7.43
C TYR A 651 18.11 -29.37 -6.00
N GLU A 652 19.36 -29.73 -5.69
CA GLU A 652 19.94 -29.52 -4.37
C GLU A 652 20.96 -28.38 -4.39
N PHE A 653 20.94 -27.58 -3.34
CA PHE A 653 21.85 -26.46 -3.14
C PHE A 653 22.54 -26.59 -1.79
N ASN A 654 23.81 -26.21 -1.71
CA ASN A 654 24.53 -26.10 -0.44
C ASN A 654 24.20 -24.78 0.28
N THR A 655 24.79 -24.54 1.45
CA THR A 655 24.59 -23.33 2.26
C THR A 655 25.12 -22.06 1.60
N GLU A 656 25.98 -22.18 0.59
CA GLU A 656 26.56 -21.06 -0.16
C GLU A 656 25.76 -20.71 -1.41
N GLY A 657 24.69 -21.46 -1.71
CA GLY A 657 23.84 -21.26 -2.89
C GLY A 657 24.40 -21.80 -4.20
N LYS A 658 25.35 -22.74 -4.11
CA LYS A 658 25.85 -23.50 -5.25
C LYS A 658 24.97 -24.72 -5.51
N LEU A 659 24.74 -25.02 -6.78
CA LEU A 659 24.03 -26.22 -7.21
C LEU A 659 24.88 -27.47 -6.96
N LEU A 660 24.25 -28.57 -6.57
CA LEU A 660 24.83 -29.89 -6.38
C LEU A 660 24.21 -30.86 -7.40
N PRO A 661 24.73 -30.96 -8.64
CA PRO A 661 24.11 -31.78 -9.69
C PRO A 661 24.08 -33.27 -9.36
N GLU A 662 25.08 -33.75 -8.65
CA GLU A 662 25.22 -35.15 -8.20
C GLU A 662 24.61 -35.37 -6.81
N GLY A 663 23.98 -34.35 -6.23
CA GLY A 663 23.45 -34.35 -4.86
C GLY A 663 24.49 -34.03 -3.78
N ARG A 664 24.05 -34.08 -2.52
CA ARG A 664 24.88 -33.84 -1.33
C ARG A 664 26.14 -34.71 -1.29
N GLY A 665 27.30 -34.06 -1.20
CA GLY A 665 28.63 -34.70 -1.22
C GLY A 665 29.31 -34.67 -2.59
N GLY A 666 28.57 -34.36 -3.67
CA GLY A 666 29.12 -34.14 -5.00
C GLY A 666 29.75 -32.76 -5.20
N LYS A 667 30.27 -32.51 -6.41
CA LYS A 667 30.90 -31.24 -6.77
C LYS A 667 29.88 -30.10 -6.84
N ALA A 668 30.16 -29.01 -6.12
CA ALA A 668 29.34 -27.79 -6.16
C ALA A 668 29.65 -26.91 -7.36
N VAL A 669 28.61 -26.35 -7.99
CA VAL A 669 28.70 -25.49 -9.19
C VAL A 669 28.02 -24.16 -8.93
N ASP A 670 28.65 -23.06 -9.36
CA ASP A 670 28.06 -21.73 -9.24
C ASP A 670 26.83 -21.60 -10.15
N VAL A 671 25.89 -20.75 -9.74
CA VAL A 671 24.62 -20.57 -10.44
C VAL A 671 24.46 -19.12 -10.86
N GLU A 672 23.99 -18.91 -12.09
CA GLU A 672 23.57 -17.62 -12.58
C GLU A 672 22.05 -17.58 -12.73
N TYR A 673 21.44 -16.47 -12.32
CA TYR A 673 20.02 -16.24 -12.44
C TYR A 673 19.75 -15.29 -13.61
N LYS A 674 18.95 -15.72 -14.60
CA LYS A 674 18.66 -14.93 -15.80
C LYS A 674 17.18 -14.86 -16.07
N ARG A 675 16.73 -13.76 -16.65
CA ARG A 675 15.34 -13.65 -17.09
C ARG A 675 15.17 -14.43 -18.40
N ASP A 676 14.17 -15.31 -18.44
CA ASP A 676 13.71 -15.94 -19.66
C ASP A 676 13.06 -14.88 -20.56
N PRO A 677 13.56 -14.62 -21.78
CA PRO A 677 12.96 -13.64 -22.68
C PRO A 677 11.56 -14.04 -23.15
N ALA A 678 11.21 -15.33 -23.16
CA ALA A 678 9.91 -15.81 -23.62
C ALA A 678 8.83 -15.68 -22.54
N THR A 679 9.15 -16.05 -21.29
CA THR A 679 8.17 -16.09 -20.19
C THR A 679 8.30 -14.94 -19.21
N GLY A 680 9.42 -14.21 -19.24
CA GLY A 680 9.74 -13.17 -18.27
C GLY A 680 10.10 -13.70 -16.87
N LYS A 681 10.06 -15.02 -16.67
CA LYS A 681 10.38 -15.69 -15.40
C LYS A 681 11.89 -15.80 -15.20
N LEU A 682 12.31 -15.93 -13.95
CA LEU A 682 13.69 -16.18 -13.60
C LEU A 682 14.02 -17.65 -13.92
N LEU A 683 15.17 -17.88 -14.53
CA LEU A 683 15.82 -19.17 -14.72
C LEU A 683 17.08 -19.18 -13.86
N PHE A 684 17.51 -20.38 -13.47
CA PHE A 684 18.80 -20.60 -12.83
C PHE A 684 19.60 -21.57 -13.70
N VAL A 685 20.83 -21.21 -14.04
CA VAL A 685 21.71 -22.00 -14.90
C VAL A 685 23.05 -22.22 -14.22
N PRO A 686 23.63 -23.44 -14.28
CA PRO A 686 25.01 -23.67 -13.84
C PRO A 686 25.98 -22.79 -14.65
N LYS A 687 27.00 -22.25 -14.00
CA LYS A 687 28.10 -21.50 -14.63
C LYS A 687 29.19 -22.40 -15.19
#